data_AF-A0A498QPG4-F1
#
_entry.id   AF-A0A498QPG4-F1
#
_cell.length_a   1.000
_cell.length_b   1.000
_cell.length_c   1.000
_cell.angle_alpha   90.00
_cell.angle_beta   90.00
_cell.angle_gamma   90.00
#
_symmetry.space_group_name_H-M   'P 1'
#
loop_
_entity.id
_entity.type
_entity.pdbx_description
1 polymer ?
#
loop_
_entity_poly.entity_id
_entity_poly.type
_entity_poly.pdbx_seq_one_letter_code
_entity_poly.pdbx_strand_id
1 'polypeptide(L)'
;MNFLVLPPEINSARIFAGAGAGPMLQAATAWDGLAAELRIAAASFGSVASGLAHGSWQGAASAAMAAAATPYLAWLQSAAAQAEQAAGHAKIAVDVYEAVRAEMVHPAFVAANRSSLVRLLWSNLFGQNAPAIATAEAQYEEMWAQDVAAMLGYHSTASTVATALRPFARPLQSLAGQALGLLNVGNSIAAGASAAPAAAIATPAGLLLPPGVSSIFNIGFANFGSLNFGNANLGDLNQGNGNVGNLNFGSGNLGSFNLGSGNLGSNNFGFGNLGSNNFGFGNTGSFNIGFGNTGSGNIGIGNTGNGNIGFGNGGLGGNNNIGIGLGGSNQLGFGGLNSGVGHTGLFNSGSGNTGFGNSGTGNFGLGNTGSFNTGFGNSGTANTGFFNAGIVNTGTGNVGNYNTGNYNIGNFNTGEFNPGDTNTGSYNTGNINTGWANTGDLNTGAFNSGDMNNGFFARGNGAGNAGFSYTMTIPQIPINLPLSVPLHIPVEGRTTEIVLAPFKIPAIPLDFPALSGTVGPIQMPPIRVTGPLISITVGSPETRLGISVAGGVGPINIPIFNIPAAPGFANSTDAPSSGFFNSGRGGTSGIGNFGPDTSGFFNFTRNLGSSGLLNAGLLQSGIHNFGNSISGFENTTNLDLEFRALNSGLGNVGNHLSGIFHNSAGASTFNFGSANGGGLNFGSANLGSFNLGNGNIGGFNVGDANRGFANFGLANFGDNNFGFGNLGDFNLGFGNTGVGNIGFGNTGDYNIGFGNTGSGNIGLANTGNGNWGVGFTGTNLLGFGALNSGSNNIGLFNSGDGNTGIGNTGTSNFGIGNTGSYNTGIGNTSSTNTGIGNTGSFNTGLFNSGSLNTGLSNAGSTNTGNLNAGSLNTGDFNTGNSNTGYYNTGNLNTGVLNSGNRNNGYLWRGDNQGQFGFDFGITMPGIPLEIGVNVDLAIPVSGFIDGITVQPFSMDVPIDLNLFIDLPSPIPNVTIPLGDGESITVEIPKITINRFDLTGFNVGNVGGIPFSRMHIEIINTIGPVSIPVLHIPAAPGFGNSTAGPSSGFFNTGAGTGSGFGNSGRFISGFFNQGNLFASGYQNTGSLTSGLGNLGSTVTGFFNSGTTGLASAFVSGIGNVGSRLAGFLLSGTGQ
;
A
#
# COMPACT_ATOMS: atom_id res chain seq x y z
N MET A 1 -0.69 -13.15 -33.95
CA MET A 1 -1.00 -11.73 -33.67
C MET A 1 -2.50 -11.63 -33.42
N ASN A 2 -2.96 -10.77 -32.52
CA ASN A 2 -4.39 -10.59 -32.24
C ASN A 2 -4.83 -9.18 -32.67
N PHE A 3 -5.34 -9.05 -33.90
CA PHE A 3 -5.86 -7.78 -34.43
C PHE A 3 -7.25 -7.42 -33.89
N LEU A 4 -7.95 -8.36 -33.22
CA LEU A 4 -9.25 -8.12 -32.57
C LEU A 4 -9.18 -7.05 -31.47
N VAL A 5 -8.01 -6.83 -30.87
CA VAL A 5 -7.80 -5.90 -29.74
C VAL A 5 -7.01 -4.64 -30.14
N LEU A 6 -6.75 -4.44 -31.43
CA LEU A 6 -6.06 -3.26 -31.94
C LEU A 6 -7.10 -2.25 -32.45
N PRO A 7 -7.04 -0.96 -32.04
CA PRO A 7 -7.99 0.06 -32.50
C PRO A 7 -7.81 0.35 -34.00
N PRO A 8 -8.83 0.96 -34.65
CA PRO A 8 -8.81 1.19 -36.10
C PRO A 8 -7.60 2.03 -36.53
N GLU A 9 -7.14 3.02 -35.76
CA GLU A 9 -5.90 3.76 -36.09
C GLU A 9 -4.69 2.83 -36.34
N ILE A 10 -4.59 1.72 -35.61
CA ILE A 10 -3.45 0.80 -35.70
C ILE A 10 -3.66 -0.25 -36.80
N ASN A 11 -4.87 -0.79 -36.96
CA ASN A 11 -5.16 -1.73 -38.05
C ASN A 11 -5.11 -1.03 -39.41
N SER A 12 -5.81 0.10 -39.56
CA SER A 12 -5.75 1.00 -40.71
C SER A 12 -4.30 1.42 -41.03
N ALA A 13 -3.56 2.00 -40.07
CA ALA A 13 -2.19 2.47 -40.35
C ALA A 13 -1.24 1.35 -40.78
N ARG A 14 -1.43 0.12 -40.27
CA ARG A 14 -0.57 -1.02 -40.63
C ARG A 14 -0.79 -1.54 -42.05
N ILE A 15 -2.01 -1.53 -42.59
CA ILE A 15 -2.26 -1.99 -43.97
C ILE A 15 -1.89 -0.91 -45.00
N PHE A 16 -2.07 0.38 -44.66
CA PHE A 16 -1.75 1.50 -45.53
C PHE A 16 -0.28 1.93 -45.49
N ALA A 17 0.49 1.52 -44.47
CA ALA A 17 1.93 1.72 -44.41
C ALA A 17 2.71 0.59 -45.12
N GLY A 18 3.97 0.88 -45.48
CA GLY A 18 4.88 -0.08 -46.11
C GLY A 18 5.04 0.11 -47.62
N ALA A 19 5.80 -0.79 -48.25
CA ALA A 19 6.17 -0.70 -49.68
C ALA A 19 5.07 -1.19 -50.66
N GLY A 20 3.89 -1.56 -50.15
CA GLY A 20 2.80 -2.17 -50.92
C GLY A 20 3.17 -3.52 -51.55
N ALA A 21 2.38 -3.97 -52.52
CA ALA A 21 2.55 -5.24 -53.22
C ALA A 21 3.82 -5.37 -54.10
N GLY A 22 4.47 -4.25 -54.45
CA GLY A 22 5.54 -4.19 -55.46
C GLY A 22 6.68 -5.20 -55.28
N PRO A 23 7.33 -5.29 -54.09
CA PRO A 23 8.40 -6.25 -53.84
C PRO A 23 7.98 -7.71 -53.96
N MET A 24 6.74 -8.05 -53.60
CA MET A 24 6.22 -9.41 -53.69
C MET A 24 5.93 -9.80 -55.15
N LEU A 25 5.46 -8.86 -55.97
CA LEU A 25 5.29 -9.05 -57.41
C LEU A 25 6.66 -9.25 -58.12
N GLN A 26 7.69 -8.50 -57.72
CA GLN A 26 9.07 -8.71 -58.20
C GLN A 26 9.61 -10.10 -57.80
N ALA A 27 9.37 -10.54 -56.57
CA ALA A 27 9.72 -11.88 -56.12
C ALA A 27 9.01 -12.96 -56.95
N ALA A 28 7.72 -12.77 -57.29
CA ALA A 28 6.99 -13.67 -58.16
C ALA A 28 7.64 -13.79 -59.55
N THR A 29 8.03 -12.67 -60.17
CA THR A 29 8.76 -12.67 -61.45
C THR A 29 10.13 -13.37 -61.35
N ALA A 30 10.84 -13.22 -60.24
CA ALA A 30 12.10 -13.93 -60.01
C ALA A 30 11.92 -15.45 -59.88
N TRP A 31 10.85 -15.90 -59.22
CA TRP A 31 10.49 -17.32 -59.13
C TRP A 31 10.04 -17.91 -60.48
N ASP A 32 9.27 -17.17 -61.29
CA ASP A 32 8.95 -17.57 -62.68
C ASP A 32 10.25 -17.73 -63.52
N GLY A 33 11.19 -16.79 -63.39
CA GLY A 33 12.49 -16.84 -64.07
C GLY A 33 13.32 -18.07 -63.66
N LEU A 34 13.39 -18.37 -62.37
CA LEU A 34 14.07 -19.57 -61.87
C LEU A 34 13.40 -20.86 -62.35
N ALA A 35 12.07 -20.90 -62.44
CA ALA A 35 11.35 -22.04 -63.00
C ALA A 35 11.69 -22.27 -64.48
N ALA A 36 11.85 -21.21 -65.27
CA ALA A 36 12.28 -21.29 -66.66
C ALA A 36 13.72 -21.81 -66.80
N GLU A 37 14.67 -21.27 -66.03
CA GLU A 37 16.07 -21.73 -66.03
C GLU A 37 16.19 -23.20 -65.61
N LEU A 38 15.45 -23.64 -64.58
CA LEU A 38 15.42 -25.05 -64.16
C LEU A 38 14.82 -25.98 -65.23
N ARG A 39 13.84 -25.52 -66.02
CA ARG A 39 13.33 -26.28 -67.18
C ARG A 39 14.36 -26.40 -68.29
N ILE A 40 15.11 -25.34 -68.58
CA ILE A 40 16.20 -25.34 -69.56
C ILE A 40 17.31 -26.30 -69.10
N ALA A 41 17.70 -26.23 -67.83
CA ALA A 41 18.69 -27.14 -67.24
C ALA A 41 18.22 -28.61 -67.29
N ALA A 42 16.95 -28.89 -66.98
CA ALA A 42 16.37 -30.22 -67.10
C ALA A 42 16.38 -30.73 -68.55
N ALA A 43 15.99 -29.91 -69.53
CA ALA A 43 16.01 -30.27 -70.94
C ALA A 43 17.45 -30.55 -71.44
N SER A 44 18.41 -29.70 -71.08
CA SER A 44 19.82 -29.88 -71.41
C SER A 44 20.39 -31.16 -70.79
N PHE A 45 20.15 -31.40 -69.49
CA PHE A 45 20.61 -32.61 -68.80
C PHE A 45 19.97 -33.87 -69.41
N GLY A 46 18.68 -33.85 -69.70
CA GLY A 46 17.98 -34.94 -70.38
C GLY A 46 18.52 -35.23 -71.79
N SER A 47 18.91 -34.20 -72.55
CA SER A 47 19.53 -34.37 -73.86
C SER A 47 20.93 -34.97 -73.79
N VAL A 48 21.72 -34.63 -72.77
CA VAL A 48 23.05 -35.23 -72.54
C VAL A 48 22.91 -36.70 -72.10
N ALA A 49 21.97 -36.98 -71.19
CA ALA A 49 21.69 -38.33 -70.70
C ALA A 49 21.15 -39.27 -71.80
N SER A 50 20.30 -38.78 -72.70
CA SER A 50 19.79 -39.58 -73.83
C SER A 50 20.85 -39.78 -74.92
N GLY A 51 21.72 -38.79 -75.17
CA GLY A 51 22.88 -38.92 -76.05
C GLY A 51 23.90 -39.96 -75.58
N LEU A 52 24.08 -40.12 -74.26
CA LEU A 52 24.89 -41.19 -73.67
C LEU A 52 24.36 -42.60 -73.96
N ALA A 53 23.05 -42.78 -74.06
CA ALA A 53 22.43 -44.08 -74.33
C ALA A 53 22.40 -44.45 -75.83
N HIS A 54 22.48 -43.47 -76.74
CA HIS A 54 22.33 -43.67 -78.19
C HIS A 54 23.58 -43.29 -79.02
N GLY A 55 24.62 -42.74 -78.38
CA GLY A 55 25.87 -42.32 -79.02
C GLY A 55 26.85 -43.47 -79.28
N SER A 56 28.14 -43.15 -79.38
CA SER A 56 29.22 -44.12 -79.70
C SER A 56 29.51 -45.16 -78.61
N TRP A 57 29.04 -44.94 -77.38
CA TRP A 57 29.27 -45.80 -76.22
C TRP A 57 28.00 -46.61 -75.91
N GLN A 58 27.82 -47.74 -76.60
CA GLN A 58 26.61 -48.57 -76.45
C GLN A 58 26.93 -49.85 -75.67
N GLY A 59 26.14 -50.13 -74.63
CA GLY A 59 26.28 -51.34 -73.82
C GLY A 59 25.68 -51.20 -72.41
N ALA A 60 25.83 -52.24 -71.59
CA ALA A 60 25.25 -52.28 -70.24
C ALA A 60 25.72 -51.12 -69.33
N ALA A 61 26.96 -50.64 -69.51
CA ALA A 61 27.52 -49.54 -68.73
C ALA A 61 26.86 -48.17 -69.02
N SER A 62 26.61 -47.84 -70.29
CA SER A 62 25.93 -46.58 -70.65
C SER A 62 24.43 -46.62 -70.33
N ALA A 63 23.79 -47.79 -70.46
CA ALA A 63 22.42 -47.99 -69.98
C ALA A 63 22.31 -47.80 -68.45
N ALA A 64 23.25 -48.32 -67.66
CA ALA A 64 23.29 -48.13 -66.21
C ALA A 64 23.54 -46.65 -65.82
N MET A 65 24.43 -45.94 -66.52
CA MET A 65 24.65 -44.49 -66.35
C MET A 65 23.38 -43.68 -66.66
N ALA A 66 22.67 -43.98 -67.74
CA ALA A 66 21.41 -43.30 -68.09
C ALA A 66 20.31 -43.57 -67.04
N ALA A 67 20.20 -44.81 -66.55
CA ALA A 67 19.28 -45.16 -65.46
C ALA A 67 19.60 -44.38 -64.16
N ALA A 68 20.87 -44.27 -63.79
CA ALA A 68 21.32 -43.53 -62.62
C ALA A 68 21.10 -42.00 -62.72
N ALA A 69 21.04 -41.44 -63.93
CA ALA A 69 20.76 -40.02 -64.16
C ALA A 69 19.28 -39.64 -64.03
N THR A 70 18.37 -40.60 -64.24
CA THR A 70 16.91 -40.37 -64.28
C THR A 70 16.33 -39.72 -63.00
N PRO A 71 16.73 -40.12 -61.77
CA PRO A 71 16.21 -39.49 -60.54
C PRO A 71 16.60 -38.01 -60.40
N TYR A 72 17.75 -37.60 -60.92
CA TYR A 72 18.19 -36.20 -60.89
C TYR A 72 17.43 -35.35 -61.91
N LEU A 73 17.14 -35.89 -63.09
CA LEU A 73 16.28 -35.23 -64.09
C LEU A 73 14.86 -35.03 -63.55
N ALA A 74 14.28 -36.05 -62.92
CA ALA A 74 12.96 -35.94 -62.28
C ALA A 74 12.95 -34.92 -61.13
N TRP A 75 14.04 -34.83 -60.36
CA TRP A 75 14.20 -33.79 -59.33
C TRP A 75 14.25 -32.38 -59.93
N LEU A 76 15.01 -32.15 -61.00
CA LEU A 76 15.06 -30.84 -61.69
C LEU A 76 13.68 -30.42 -62.22
N GLN A 77 12.93 -31.34 -62.83
CA GLN A 77 11.58 -31.08 -63.32
C GLN A 77 10.59 -30.75 -62.17
N SER A 78 10.69 -31.48 -61.05
CA SER A 78 9.89 -31.21 -59.84
C SER A 78 10.24 -29.85 -59.21
N ALA A 79 11.52 -29.52 -59.11
CA ALA A 79 11.99 -28.24 -58.58
C ALA A 79 11.51 -27.06 -59.44
N ALA A 80 11.51 -27.20 -60.77
CA ALA A 80 10.95 -26.18 -61.67
C ALA A 80 9.44 -25.96 -61.45
N ALA A 81 8.66 -27.03 -61.30
CA ALA A 81 7.23 -26.94 -61.00
C ALA A 81 6.95 -26.33 -59.60
N GLN A 82 7.81 -26.61 -58.61
CA GLN A 82 7.72 -25.99 -57.29
C GLN A 82 8.05 -24.48 -57.31
N ALA A 83 9.03 -24.06 -58.12
CA ALA A 83 9.34 -22.64 -58.33
C ALA A 83 8.18 -21.88 -59.01
N GLU A 84 7.55 -22.48 -60.01
CA GLU A 84 6.36 -21.92 -60.68
C GLU A 84 5.15 -21.80 -59.72
N GLN A 85 4.93 -22.80 -58.85
CA GLN A 85 3.91 -22.70 -57.79
C GLN A 85 4.22 -21.59 -56.78
N ALA A 86 5.49 -21.38 -56.43
CA ALA A 86 5.89 -20.28 -55.55
C ALA A 86 5.58 -18.90 -56.17
N ALA A 87 5.82 -18.72 -57.47
CA ALA A 87 5.44 -17.52 -58.20
C ALA A 87 3.92 -17.31 -58.26
N GLY A 88 3.15 -18.38 -58.49
CA GLY A 88 1.69 -18.34 -58.48
C GLY A 88 1.12 -17.91 -57.12
N HIS A 89 1.59 -18.52 -56.03
CA HIS A 89 1.16 -18.17 -54.67
C HIS A 89 1.60 -16.75 -54.26
N ALA A 90 2.76 -16.27 -54.71
CA ALA A 90 3.19 -14.90 -54.47
C ALA A 90 2.25 -13.85 -55.13
N LYS A 91 1.70 -14.16 -56.31
CA LYS A 91 0.69 -13.30 -56.98
C LYS A 91 -0.64 -13.31 -56.20
N ILE A 92 -1.11 -14.47 -55.76
CA ILE A 92 -2.34 -14.56 -54.94
C ILE A 92 -2.17 -13.81 -53.60
N ALA A 93 -0.99 -13.84 -52.97
CA ALA A 93 -0.72 -13.07 -51.76
C ALA A 93 -0.80 -11.55 -51.99
N VAL A 94 -0.44 -11.06 -53.18
CA VAL A 94 -0.60 -9.66 -53.59
C VAL A 94 -2.09 -9.30 -53.74
N ASP A 95 -2.87 -10.14 -54.44
CA ASP A 95 -4.30 -9.89 -54.64
C ASP A 95 -5.06 -9.83 -53.29
N VAL A 96 -4.70 -10.72 -52.35
CA VAL A 96 -5.25 -10.77 -50.99
C VAL A 96 -4.88 -9.53 -50.16
N TYR A 97 -3.69 -8.96 -50.35
CA TYR A 97 -3.29 -7.72 -49.69
C TYR A 97 -4.05 -6.50 -50.23
N GLU A 98 -4.13 -6.33 -51.55
CA GLU A 98 -4.82 -5.17 -52.13
C GLU A 98 -6.34 -5.21 -51.91
N ALA A 99 -6.96 -6.40 -51.86
CA ALA A 99 -8.37 -6.56 -51.49
C ALA A 99 -8.66 -6.04 -50.07
N VAL A 100 -7.87 -6.49 -49.08
CA VAL A 100 -8.03 -6.07 -47.67
C VAL A 100 -7.70 -4.61 -47.47
N ARG A 101 -6.72 -4.08 -48.21
CA ARG A 101 -6.40 -2.64 -48.20
C ARG A 101 -7.52 -1.78 -48.77
N ALA A 102 -8.38 -2.31 -49.64
CA ALA A 102 -9.56 -1.63 -50.14
C ALA A 102 -10.78 -1.72 -49.18
N GLU A 103 -10.86 -2.77 -48.35
CA GLU A 103 -11.91 -2.96 -47.34
C GLU A 103 -11.64 -2.22 -46.02
N MET A 104 -10.36 -2.01 -45.67
CA MET A 104 -9.96 -1.32 -44.43
C MET A 104 -10.43 0.14 -44.41
N VAL A 105 -10.75 0.66 -43.22
CA VAL A 105 -11.04 2.08 -43.05
C VAL A 105 -9.79 2.89 -43.38
N HIS A 106 -9.96 4.00 -44.10
CA HIS A 106 -8.83 4.89 -44.38
C HIS A 106 -8.49 5.72 -43.12
N PRO A 107 -7.22 5.84 -42.68
CA PRO A 107 -6.85 6.54 -41.44
C PRO A 107 -7.39 7.97 -41.31
N ALA A 108 -7.62 8.65 -42.44
CA ALA A 108 -8.21 9.99 -42.46
C ALA A 108 -9.66 10.05 -41.91
N PHE A 109 -10.47 8.99 -42.07
CA PHE A 109 -11.83 8.94 -41.52
C PHE A 109 -11.80 8.76 -40.00
N VAL A 110 -10.90 7.90 -39.50
CA VAL A 110 -10.67 7.71 -38.05
C VAL A 110 -10.22 9.02 -37.42
N ALA A 111 -9.21 9.68 -38.01
CA ALA A 111 -8.73 10.99 -37.56
C ALA A 111 -9.82 12.08 -37.60
N ALA A 112 -10.66 12.11 -38.65
CA ALA A 112 -11.78 13.04 -38.75
C ALA A 112 -12.80 12.83 -37.62
N ASN A 113 -13.19 11.58 -37.36
CA ASN A 113 -14.08 11.21 -36.26
C ASN A 113 -13.53 11.63 -34.89
N ARG A 114 -12.28 11.26 -34.56
CA ARG A 114 -11.63 11.65 -33.29
C ARG A 114 -11.50 13.17 -33.15
N SER A 115 -11.24 13.90 -34.25
CA SER A 115 -11.21 15.37 -34.23
C SER A 115 -12.59 16.01 -33.98
N SER A 116 -13.66 15.36 -34.45
CA SER A 116 -15.05 15.78 -34.20
C SER A 116 -15.44 15.54 -32.74
N LEU A 117 -15.12 14.36 -32.19
CA LEU A 117 -15.31 14.01 -30.79
C LEU A 117 -14.67 15.06 -29.86
N VAL A 118 -13.39 15.42 -30.10
CA VAL A 118 -12.68 16.42 -29.30
C VAL A 118 -13.39 17.79 -29.35
N ARG A 119 -13.87 18.23 -30.52
CA ARG A 119 -14.64 19.50 -30.64
C ARG A 119 -15.96 19.44 -29.87
N LEU A 120 -16.67 18.31 -29.94
CA LEU A 120 -17.92 18.11 -29.22
C LEU A 120 -17.71 18.11 -27.71
N LEU A 121 -16.64 17.47 -27.21
CA LEU A 121 -16.24 17.46 -25.80
C LEU A 121 -15.91 18.87 -25.29
N TRP A 122 -15.06 19.63 -25.99
CA TRP A 122 -14.71 21.01 -25.59
C TRP A 122 -15.91 21.96 -25.54
N SER A 123 -16.95 21.70 -26.33
CA SER A 123 -18.20 22.48 -26.32
C SER A 123 -19.29 21.92 -25.40
N ASN A 124 -19.04 20.81 -24.69
CA ASN A 124 -20.03 20.11 -23.86
C ASN A 124 -20.16 20.65 -22.42
N LEU A 125 -19.88 21.94 -22.18
CA LEU A 125 -19.82 22.53 -20.83
C LEU A 125 -21.13 22.34 -20.01
N PHE A 126 -22.27 22.24 -20.70
CA PHE A 126 -23.59 22.03 -20.10
C PHE A 126 -24.22 20.65 -20.42
N GLY A 127 -23.43 19.67 -20.90
CA GLY A 127 -23.92 18.32 -21.23
C GLY A 127 -24.76 18.20 -22.51
N GLN A 128 -25.02 19.30 -23.21
CA GLN A 128 -25.92 19.37 -24.37
C GLN A 128 -25.45 18.55 -25.59
N ASN A 129 -24.14 18.31 -25.73
CA ASN A 129 -23.56 17.55 -26.84
C ASN A 129 -23.48 16.03 -26.56
N ALA A 130 -23.92 15.55 -25.40
CA ALA A 130 -23.83 14.13 -25.04
C ALA A 130 -24.38 13.16 -26.12
N PRO A 131 -25.52 13.42 -26.80
CA PRO A 131 -25.99 12.55 -27.89
C PRO A 131 -25.07 12.55 -29.12
N ALA A 132 -24.45 13.68 -29.44
CA ALA A 132 -23.52 13.80 -30.56
C ALA A 132 -22.17 13.12 -30.24
N ILE A 133 -21.72 13.21 -28.99
CA ILE A 133 -20.54 12.48 -28.47
C ILE A 133 -20.79 10.97 -28.58
N ALA A 134 -21.93 10.48 -28.08
CA ALA A 134 -22.29 9.06 -28.19
C ALA A 134 -22.36 8.57 -29.65
N THR A 135 -22.82 9.42 -30.57
CA THR A 135 -22.84 9.12 -32.03
C THR A 135 -21.43 9.05 -32.61
N ALA A 136 -20.53 9.95 -32.21
CA ALA A 136 -19.14 9.95 -32.65
C ALA A 136 -18.36 8.73 -32.11
N GLU A 137 -18.64 8.27 -30.90
CA GLU A 137 -18.08 7.02 -30.38
C GLU A 137 -18.65 5.79 -31.08
N ALA A 138 -19.97 5.72 -31.32
CA ALA A 138 -20.59 4.61 -32.04
C ALA A 138 -20.00 4.42 -33.46
N GLN A 139 -19.80 5.52 -34.21
CA GLN A 139 -19.14 5.49 -35.51
C GLN A 139 -17.68 4.99 -35.46
N TYR A 140 -17.00 5.17 -34.33
CA TYR A 140 -15.64 4.69 -34.14
C TYR A 140 -15.59 3.19 -33.82
N GLU A 141 -16.54 2.70 -33.02
CA GLU A 141 -16.73 1.26 -32.80
C GLU A 141 -17.13 0.53 -34.11
N GLU A 142 -17.93 1.16 -34.98
CA GLU A 142 -18.22 0.65 -36.33
C GLU A 142 -16.94 0.55 -37.19
N MET A 143 -16.10 1.60 -37.21
CA MET A 143 -14.81 1.56 -37.91
C MET A 143 -13.87 0.50 -37.32
N TRP A 144 -13.86 0.32 -36.00
CA TRP A 144 -13.09 -0.73 -35.34
C TRP A 144 -13.55 -2.12 -35.78
N ALA A 145 -14.87 -2.38 -35.76
CA ALA A 145 -15.44 -3.66 -36.18
C ALA A 145 -15.13 -3.98 -37.66
N GLN A 146 -15.18 -2.98 -38.55
CA GLN A 146 -14.83 -3.13 -39.96
C GLN A 146 -13.35 -3.50 -40.15
N ASP A 147 -12.43 -2.78 -39.52
CA ASP A 147 -10.98 -3.06 -39.60
C ASP A 147 -10.63 -4.47 -39.07
N VAL A 148 -11.28 -4.87 -37.99
CA VAL A 148 -11.12 -6.21 -37.40
C VAL A 148 -11.62 -7.31 -38.35
N ALA A 149 -12.77 -7.09 -39.00
CA ALA A 149 -13.30 -8.02 -39.99
C ALA A 149 -12.39 -8.17 -41.21
N ALA A 150 -11.89 -7.06 -41.76
CA ALA A 150 -10.95 -7.05 -42.88
C ALA A 150 -9.64 -7.79 -42.54
N MET A 151 -9.06 -7.56 -41.35
CA MET A 151 -7.86 -8.27 -40.89
C MET A 151 -8.08 -9.78 -40.64
N LEU A 152 -9.28 -10.19 -40.20
CA LEU A 152 -9.65 -11.61 -40.10
C LEU A 152 -9.72 -12.28 -41.48
N GLY A 153 -10.32 -11.61 -42.48
CA GLY A 153 -10.36 -12.06 -43.87
C GLY A 153 -8.96 -12.16 -44.50
N TYR A 154 -8.09 -11.19 -44.22
CA TYR A 154 -6.69 -11.22 -44.62
C TYR A 154 -5.97 -12.45 -44.08
N HIS A 155 -6.07 -12.68 -42.76
CA HIS A 155 -5.37 -13.77 -42.09
C HIS A 155 -5.83 -15.15 -42.58
N SER A 156 -7.13 -15.37 -42.74
CA SER A 156 -7.65 -16.67 -43.22
C SER A 156 -7.10 -16.98 -44.62
N THR A 157 -7.19 -16.03 -45.54
CA THR A 157 -6.80 -16.23 -46.94
C THR A 157 -5.28 -16.30 -47.12
N ALA A 158 -4.52 -15.41 -46.47
CA ALA A 158 -3.06 -15.44 -46.50
C ALA A 158 -2.48 -16.72 -45.86
N SER A 159 -3.13 -17.26 -44.83
CA SER A 159 -2.73 -18.55 -44.23
C SER A 159 -2.95 -19.73 -45.19
N THR A 160 -4.02 -19.71 -46.00
CA THR A 160 -4.22 -20.71 -47.07
C THR A 160 -3.10 -20.62 -48.13
N VAL A 161 -2.71 -19.41 -48.55
CA VAL A 161 -1.60 -19.22 -49.50
C VAL A 161 -0.27 -19.73 -48.93
N ALA A 162 0.02 -19.43 -47.66
CA ALA A 162 1.25 -19.86 -46.98
C ALA A 162 1.32 -21.40 -46.80
N THR A 163 0.20 -22.04 -46.47
CA THR A 163 0.12 -23.50 -46.26
C THR A 163 0.13 -24.31 -47.55
N ALA A 164 -0.22 -23.70 -48.69
CA ALA A 164 -0.14 -24.34 -50.00
C ALA A 164 1.30 -24.47 -50.55
N LEU A 165 2.27 -23.73 -50.00
CA LEU A 165 3.69 -23.82 -50.40
C LEU A 165 4.34 -25.11 -49.87
N ARG A 166 4.80 -25.96 -50.79
CA ARG A 166 5.50 -27.21 -50.45
C ARG A 166 7.00 -27.00 -50.33
N PRO A 167 7.69 -27.58 -49.32
CA PRO A 167 9.15 -27.54 -49.24
C PRO A 167 9.82 -28.16 -50.49
N PHE A 168 10.93 -27.55 -50.92
CA PHE A 168 11.78 -28.12 -51.97
C PHE A 168 12.41 -29.44 -51.49
N ALA A 169 12.28 -30.49 -52.31
CA ALA A 169 12.89 -31.79 -52.00
C ALA A 169 14.41 -31.70 -52.07
N ARG A 170 15.14 -32.33 -51.13
CA ARG A 170 16.60 -32.38 -51.17
C ARG A 170 17.06 -33.43 -52.21
N PRO A 171 18.01 -33.11 -53.11
CA PRO A 171 18.64 -34.14 -53.93
C PRO A 171 19.45 -35.08 -53.02
N LEU A 172 19.41 -36.39 -53.30
CA LEU A 172 20.07 -37.49 -52.56
C LEU A 172 19.39 -37.97 -51.25
N GLN A 173 18.08 -38.27 -51.28
CA GLN A 173 17.48 -39.28 -50.39
C GLN A 173 16.95 -40.53 -51.13
N SER A 174 16.91 -40.54 -52.46
CA SER A 174 16.33 -41.64 -53.26
C SER A 174 17.24 -42.87 -53.46
N LEU A 175 18.55 -42.78 -53.20
CA LEU A 175 19.44 -43.95 -53.33
C LEU A 175 19.36 -44.93 -52.15
N ALA A 176 18.96 -44.45 -50.96
CA ALA A 176 18.69 -45.31 -49.80
C ALA A 176 17.27 -45.94 -49.84
N GLY A 177 16.33 -45.33 -50.57
CA GLY A 177 14.94 -45.78 -50.63
C GLY A 177 14.66 -46.95 -51.58
N GLN A 178 15.55 -47.23 -52.55
CA GLN A 178 15.30 -48.25 -53.58
C GLN A 178 15.81 -49.67 -53.23
N ALA A 179 16.49 -49.85 -52.10
CA ALA A 179 16.95 -51.18 -51.64
C ALA A 179 15.91 -51.97 -50.82
N LEU A 180 14.76 -51.38 -50.48
CA LEU A 180 13.69 -52.01 -49.67
C LEU A 180 12.38 -52.27 -50.43
N GLY A 181 12.35 -52.01 -51.74
CA GLY A 181 11.15 -52.10 -52.58
C GLY A 181 10.72 -53.50 -53.03
N LEU A 182 11.31 -54.59 -52.50
CA LEU A 182 11.09 -55.96 -53.02
C LEU A 182 10.43 -56.94 -52.03
N LEU A 183 10.03 -56.49 -50.84
CA LEU A 183 9.46 -57.36 -49.79
C LEU A 183 8.21 -56.73 -49.10
N ASN A 184 7.22 -56.29 -49.87
CA ASN A 184 5.85 -56.22 -49.36
C ASN A 184 4.76 -56.13 -50.46
N VAL A 185 4.26 -57.30 -50.88
CA VAL A 185 2.91 -57.44 -51.45
C VAL A 185 2.20 -58.50 -50.60
N GLY A 186 1.22 -58.09 -49.80
CA GLY A 186 0.47 -59.03 -48.96
C GLY A 186 -0.03 -58.48 -47.62
N ASN A 187 -0.79 -57.38 -47.63
CA ASN A 187 -1.44 -56.88 -46.42
C ASN A 187 -2.94 -56.64 -46.67
N SER A 188 -3.80 -57.60 -46.30
CA SER A 188 -5.27 -57.42 -46.27
C SER A 188 -6.00 -58.53 -45.51
N ILE A 189 -6.25 -58.33 -44.21
CA ILE A 189 -7.50 -58.49 -43.41
C ILE A 189 -7.10 -58.47 -41.91
N ALA A 190 -7.44 -57.44 -41.11
CA ALA A 190 -8.73 -57.17 -40.45
C ALA A 190 -9.10 -58.20 -39.36
N ALA A 191 -9.68 -57.89 -38.18
CA ALA A 191 -9.88 -56.64 -37.40
C ALA A 191 -10.45 -57.00 -36.00
N GLY A 192 -10.46 -56.05 -35.03
CA GLY A 192 -11.14 -56.17 -33.71
C GLY A 192 -10.18 -56.26 -32.52
N ALA A 193 -10.08 -55.25 -31.63
CA ALA A 193 -10.99 -54.89 -30.52
C ALA A 193 -10.89 -55.88 -29.33
N SER A 194 -10.73 -55.49 -28.05
CA SER A 194 -10.57 -54.19 -27.36
C SER A 194 -9.68 -54.42 -26.08
N ALA A 195 -9.42 -53.51 -25.11
CA ALA A 195 -9.92 -52.17 -24.76
C ALA A 195 -8.84 -51.34 -24.00
N ALA A 196 -9.24 -50.25 -23.34
CA ALA A 196 -8.45 -49.35 -22.45
C ALA A 196 -9.42 -48.67 -21.44
N PRO A 197 -9.00 -47.76 -20.52
CA PRO A 197 -7.66 -47.28 -20.09
C PRO A 197 -7.36 -47.72 -18.62
N ALA A 198 -6.53 -47.13 -17.74
CA ALA A 198 -5.65 -45.94 -17.68
C ALA A 198 -4.53 -46.20 -16.62
N ALA A 199 -3.58 -45.32 -16.24
CA ALA A 199 -3.19 -43.97 -16.67
C ALA A 199 -1.65 -43.80 -16.57
N ALA A 200 -1.11 -42.75 -17.21
CA ALA A 200 0.30 -42.49 -17.47
C ALA A 200 1.22 -42.18 -16.27
N ILE A 201 2.53 -42.43 -16.44
CA ILE A 201 3.61 -41.47 -16.13
C ILE A 201 4.60 -41.46 -17.31
N ALA A 202 5.16 -40.29 -17.64
CA ALA A 202 6.02 -40.05 -18.81
C ALA A 202 7.44 -40.61 -18.68
N THR A 203 8.05 -40.94 -19.83
CA THR A 203 9.52 -41.08 -19.98
C THR A 203 10.03 -40.12 -21.06
N PRO A 204 11.17 -39.44 -20.85
CA PRO A 204 11.74 -38.53 -21.84
C PRO A 204 12.35 -39.30 -23.02
N ALA A 205 12.35 -38.67 -24.19
CA ALA A 205 12.89 -39.25 -25.41
C ALA A 205 14.44 -39.26 -25.42
N GLY A 206 15.02 -40.31 -26.02
CA GLY A 206 16.39 -40.28 -26.53
C GLY A 206 17.30 -41.43 -26.11
N LEU A 207 17.10 -42.63 -26.68
CA LEU A 207 18.09 -43.28 -27.59
C LEU A 207 17.54 -44.62 -28.12
N LEU A 208 16.56 -44.59 -29.02
CA LEU A 208 16.23 -45.79 -29.81
C LEU A 208 17.32 -45.96 -30.88
N LEU A 209 18.12 -47.02 -30.75
CA LEU A 209 18.99 -47.50 -31.83
C LEU A 209 18.12 -47.77 -33.08
N PRO A 210 18.57 -47.38 -34.30
CA PRO A 210 17.81 -47.66 -35.52
C PRO A 210 17.61 -49.17 -35.70
N PRO A 211 16.43 -49.63 -36.15
CA PRO A 211 16.20 -51.05 -36.44
C PRO A 211 17.07 -51.48 -37.62
N GLY A 212 18.16 -52.22 -37.34
CA GLY A 212 19.07 -52.72 -38.38
C GLY A 212 20.51 -53.01 -37.96
N VAL A 213 20.96 -52.64 -36.76
CA VAL A 213 22.34 -52.90 -36.28
C VAL A 213 22.36 -53.83 -35.06
N SER A 214 22.53 -55.12 -35.31
CA SER A 214 22.84 -56.14 -34.28
C SER A 214 24.35 -56.24 -34.06
N SER A 215 24.97 -55.21 -33.46
CA SER A 215 26.33 -55.34 -32.92
C SER A 215 26.27 -56.03 -31.55
N ILE A 216 26.26 -57.37 -31.56
CA ILE A 216 26.21 -58.25 -30.37
C ILE A 216 27.58 -58.26 -29.64
N PHE A 217 28.18 -57.09 -29.44
CA PHE A 217 29.45 -56.95 -28.74
C PHE A 217 29.19 -56.95 -27.23
N ASN A 218 29.11 -58.15 -26.66
CA ASN A 218 29.13 -58.37 -25.21
C ASN A 218 30.49 -58.95 -24.81
N ILE A 219 31.01 -58.56 -23.65
CA ILE A 219 32.23 -59.11 -23.06
C ILE A 219 31.83 -59.95 -21.85
N GLY A 220 31.94 -61.28 -21.97
CA GLY A 220 31.56 -62.27 -20.94
C GLY A 220 30.45 -63.21 -21.41
N PHE A 221 30.10 -64.19 -20.58
CA PHE A 221 29.27 -65.34 -20.95
C PHE A 221 27.77 -65.11 -20.72
N ALA A 222 26.94 -65.73 -21.56
CA ALA A 222 25.47 -65.80 -21.41
C ALA A 222 24.72 -64.44 -21.35
N ASN A 223 25.25 -63.39 -21.98
CA ASN A 223 24.55 -62.11 -22.12
C ASN A 223 23.57 -62.12 -23.30
N PHE A 224 22.36 -61.57 -23.12
CA PHE A 224 21.34 -61.39 -24.15
C PHE A 224 20.98 -59.90 -24.26
N GLY A 225 21.21 -59.30 -25.44
CA GLY A 225 21.24 -57.85 -25.65
C GLY A 225 22.63 -57.40 -26.14
N SER A 226 22.94 -56.12 -26.03
CA SER A 226 24.11 -55.46 -26.64
C SER A 226 24.95 -54.67 -25.64
N LEU A 227 26.26 -54.60 -25.86
CA LEU A 227 27.20 -53.75 -25.11
C LEU A 227 27.29 -54.04 -23.59
N ASN A 228 27.04 -55.29 -23.19
CA ASN A 228 27.19 -55.73 -21.80
C ASN A 228 28.64 -56.13 -21.47
N PHE A 229 29.09 -55.83 -20.24
CA PHE A 229 30.38 -56.22 -19.69
C PHE A 229 30.19 -57.02 -18.38
N GLY A 230 30.44 -58.33 -18.42
CA GLY A 230 30.18 -59.28 -17.33
C GLY A 230 29.38 -60.48 -17.82
N ASN A 231 28.77 -61.26 -16.92
CA ASN A 231 28.08 -62.51 -17.27
C ASN A 231 26.58 -62.47 -17.00
N ALA A 232 25.80 -63.24 -17.76
CA ALA A 232 24.38 -63.53 -17.52
C ALA A 232 23.45 -62.29 -17.45
N ASN A 233 23.76 -61.22 -18.20
CA ASN A 233 22.89 -60.03 -18.28
C ASN A 233 21.81 -60.19 -19.37
N LEU A 234 20.60 -59.69 -19.10
CA LEU A 234 19.47 -59.63 -20.02
C LEU A 234 19.04 -58.16 -20.22
N GLY A 235 19.40 -57.57 -21.34
CA GLY A 235 19.22 -56.15 -21.66
C GLY A 235 20.50 -55.54 -22.25
N ASP A 236 20.53 -54.23 -22.40
CA ASP A 236 21.62 -53.49 -23.04
C ASP A 236 22.47 -52.69 -22.04
N LEU A 237 23.76 -52.53 -22.34
CA LEU A 237 24.69 -51.61 -21.65
C LEU A 237 24.90 -51.87 -20.14
N ASN A 238 24.75 -53.11 -19.66
CA ASN A 238 25.03 -53.45 -18.25
C ASN A 238 26.53 -53.71 -17.99
N GLN A 239 27.03 -53.27 -16.84
CA GLN A 239 28.39 -53.50 -16.35
C GLN A 239 28.35 -54.25 -15.00
N GLY A 240 28.55 -55.56 -15.04
CA GLY A 240 28.49 -56.48 -13.92
C GLY A 240 27.80 -57.80 -14.28
N ASN A 241 27.42 -58.60 -13.28
CA ASN A 241 26.87 -59.95 -13.52
C ASN A 241 25.38 -60.04 -13.16
N GLY A 242 24.59 -60.78 -13.95
CA GLY A 242 23.24 -61.20 -13.59
C GLY A 242 22.20 -60.08 -13.53
N ASN A 243 22.36 -59.02 -14.31
CA ASN A 243 21.37 -57.93 -14.36
C ASN A 243 20.25 -58.22 -15.38
N VAL A 244 19.02 -57.81 -15.09
CA VAL A 244 17.87 -57.88 -15.99
C VAL A 244 17.27 -56.48 -16.15
N GLY A 245 17.41 -55.89 -17.34
CA GLY A 245 17.14 -54.49 -17.64
C GLY A 245 18.36 -53.81 -18.27
N ASN A 246 18.32 -52.49 -18.43
CA ASN A 246 19.33 -51.73 -19.19
C ASN A 246 20.16 -50.82 -18.29
N LEU A 247 21.40 -50.53 -18.69
CA LEU A 247 22.26 -49.48 -18.09
C LEU A 247 22.51 -49.65 -16.58
N ASN A 248 22.60 -50.88 -16.07
CA ASN A 248 22.99 -51.14 -14.68
C ASN A 248 24.51 -51.21 -14.51
N PHE A 249 25.06 -50.56 -13.49
CA PHE A 249 26.47 -50.67 -13.07
C PHE A 249 26.51 -51.35 -11.70
N GLY A 250 26.86 -52.63 -11.67
CA GLY A 250 26.77 -53.51 -10.50
C GLY A 250 26.19 -54.88 -10.90
N SER A 251 25.92 -55.75 -9.92
CA SER A 251 25.49 -57.14 -10.18
C SER A 251 24.13 -57.46 -9.53
N GLY A 252 23.37 -58.35 -10.16
CA GLY A 252 22.12 -58.88 -9.61
C GLY A 252 20.98 -57.88 -9.52
N ASN A 253 20.94 -56.87 -10.40
CA ASN A 253 19.84 -55.90 -10.45
C ASN A 253 18.70 -56.38 -11.36
N LEU A 254 17.45 -56.19 -10.96
CA LEU A 254 16.26 -56.39 -11.79
C LEU A 254 15.51 -55.06 -11.94
N GLY A 255 15.70 -54.42 -13.09
CA GLY A 255 15.32 -53.05 -13.41
C GLY A 255 16.42 -52.34 -14.19
N SER A 256 16.27 -51.05 -14.46
CA SER A 256 17.23 -50.29 -15.30
C SER A 256 17.87 -49.10 -14.56
N PHE A 257 19.02 -48.62 -15.04
CA PHE A 257 19.72 -47.44 -14.53
C PHE A 257 20.15 -47.54 -13.05
N ASN A 258 20.40 -48.73 -12.51
CA ASN A 258 20.89 -48.88 -11.13
C ASN A 258 22.41 -48.75 -11.06
N LEU A 259 22.92 -47.99 -10.08
CA LEU A 259 24.34 -47.87 -9.75
C LEU A 259 24.60 -48.51 -8.38
N GLY A 260 24.99 -49.78 -8.40
CA GLY A 260 25.18 -50.67 -7.26
C GLY A 260 24.58 -52.06 -7.54
N SER A 261 24.59 -52.95 -6.54
CA SER A 261 24.24 -54.38 -6.71
C SER A 261 23.01 -54.79 -5.91
N GLY A 262 22.25 -55.76 -6.43
CA GLY A 262 21.13 -56.41 -5.74
C GLY A 262 19.86 -55.56 -5.65
N ASN A 263 19.66 -54.57 -6.54
CA ASN A 263 18.47 -53.72 -6.53
C ASN A 263 17.32 -54.34 -7.34
N LEU A 264 16.10 -54.30 -6.82
CA LEU A 264 14.86 -54.68 -7.51
C LEU A 264 14.01 -53.43 -7.75
N GLY A 265 14.11 -52.88 -8.95
CA GLY A 265 13.52 -51.60 -9.38
C GLY A 265 14.52 -50.78 -10.19
N SER A 266 14.19 -49.53 -10.53
CA SER A 266 15.00 -48.71 -11.45
C SER A 266 15.52 -47.42 -10.81
N ASN A 267 16.59 -46.85 -11.38
CA ASN A 267 17.25 -45.61 -10.94
C ASN A 267 17.74 -45.61 -9.47
N ASN A 268 18.11 -46.77 -8.91
CA ASN A 268 18.64 -46.82 -7.54
C ASN A 268 20.15 -46.56 -7.52
N PHE A 269 20.61 -45.74 -6.56
CA PHE A 269 22.03 -45.57 -6.24
C PHE A 269 22.32 -46.29 -4.92
N GLY A 270 23.12 -47.35 -4.95
CA GLY A 270 23.50 -48.16 -3.79
C GLY A 270 23.08 -49.63 -3.90
N PHE A 271 23.08 -50.33 -2.76
CA PHE A 271 22.97 -51.79 -2.68
C PHE A 271 21.66 -52.25 -2.06
N GLY A 272 21.07 -53.32 -2.60
CA GLY A 272 19.97 -54.05 -1.96
C GLY A 272 18.65 -53.28 -1.82
N ASN A 273 18.39 -52.28 -2.67
CA ASN A 273 17.13 -51.53 -2.61
C ASN A 273 15.99 -52.26 -3.33
N LEU A 274 14.81 -52.31 -2.73
CA LEU A 274 13.58 -52.89 -3.26
C LEU A 274 12.58 -51.75 -3.57
N GLY A 275 12.51 -51.32 -4.82
CA GLY A 275 11.73 -50.18 -5.30
C GLY A 275 12.57 -49.30 -6.22
N SER A 276 12.09 -48.10 -6.57
CA SER A 276 12.76 -47.23 -7.55
C SER A 276 13.16 -45.86 -7.00
N ASN A 277 14.18 -45.25 -7.62
CA ASN A 277 14.70 -43.93 -7.28
C ASN A 277 15.22 -43.80 -5.83
N ASN A 278 15.73 -44.88 -5.22
CA ASN A 278 16.33 -44.83 -3.88
C ASN A 278 17.81 -44.43 -3.95
N PHE A 279 18.28 -43.65 -2.97
CA PHE A 279 19.69 -43.30 -2.79
C PHE A 279 20.20 -43.80 -1.43
N GLY A 280 21.07 -44.81 -1.42
CA GLY A 280 21.60 -45.45 -0.24
C GLY A 280 21.36 -46.97 -0.25
N PHE A 281 21.36 -47.62 0.93
CA PHE A 281 21.42 -49.09 1.01
C PHE A 281 20.22 -49.69 1.74
N GLY A 282 19.71 -50.82 1.23
CA GLY A 282 18.71 -51.65 1.90
C GLY A 282 17.33 -51.02 2.05
N ASN A 283 16.98 -50.00 1.25
CA ASN A 283 15.67 -49.35 1.34
C ASN A 283 14.58 -50.18 0.64
N THR A 284 13.41 -50.29 1.25
CA THR A 284 12.23 -50.99 0.71
C THR A 284 11.09 -49.99 0.49
N GLY A 285 10.72 -49.73 -0.75
CA GLY A 285 9.85 -48.65 -1.21
C GLY A 285 10.58 -47.75 -2.20
N SER A 286 10.01 -46.60 -2.56
CA SER A 286 10.59 -45.71 -3.58
C SER A 286 10.95 -44.32 -3.04
N PHE A 287 11.88 -43.63 -3.70
CA PHE A 287 12.32 -42.26 -3.35
C PHE A 287 12.94 -42.11 -1.94
N ASN A 288 13.44 -43.19 -1.32
CA ASN A 288 14.11 -43.08 -0.03
C ASN A 288 15.57 -42.61 -0.17
N ILE A 289 16.04 -41.82 0.80
CA ILE A 289 17.43 -41.36 0.91
C ILE A 289 18.00 -41.84 2.25
N GLY A 290 19.03 -42.68 2.22
CA GLY A 290 19.72 -43.20 3.40
C GLY A 290 19.68 -44.73 3.52
N PHE A 291 19.53 -45.25 4.74
CA PHE A 291 19.80 -46.66 5.03
C PHE A 291 18.62 -47.39 5.68
N GLY A 292 18.21 -48.51 5.11
CA GLY A 292 17.23 -49.43 5.73
C GLY A 292 15.83 -48.85 5.93
N ASN A 293 15.43 -47.83 5.16
CA ASN A 293 14.09 -47.25 5.28
C ASN A 293 13.04 -48.15 4.61
N THR A 294 11.86 -48.26 5.21
CA THR A 294 10.73 -49.10 4.73
C THR A 294 9.49 -48.23 4.50
N GLY A 295 8.92 -48.27 3.31
CA GLY A 295 7.95 -47.29 2.79
C GLY A 295 8.62 -46.28 1.84
N SER A 296 7.95 -45.19 1.47
CA SER A 296 8.42 -44.29 0.39
C SER A 296 8.68 -42.86 0.85
N GLY A 297 9.68 -42.22 0.22
CA GLY A 297 10.02 -40.81 0.46
C GLY A 297 10.65 -40.52 1.82
N ASN A 298 11.23 -41.52 2.51
CA ASN A 298 11.89 -41.31 3.80
C ASN A 298 13.33 -40.83 3.62
N ILE A 299 13.81 -39.99 4.54
CA ILE A 299 15.18 -39.46 4.56
C ILE A 299 15.84 -39.80 5.91
N GLY A 300 16.85 -40.66 5.92
CA GLY A 300 17.65 -41.00 7.10
C GLY A 300 17.85 -42.51 7.29
N ILE A 301 17.77 -43.01 8.52
CA ILE A 301 18.11 -44.39 8.87
C ILE A 301 16.95 -45.11 9.55
N GLY A 302 16.55 -46.27 9.02
CA GLY A 302 15.63 -47.21 9.67
C GLY A 302 14.21 -46.69 9.88
N ASN A 303 13.78 -45.69 9.11
CA ASN A 303 12.42 -45.16 9.21
C ASN A 303 11.42 -46.12 8.55
N THR A 304 10.24 -46.28 9.14
CA THR A 304 9.15 -47.14 8.66
C THR A 304 7.88 -46.30 8.43
N GLY A 305 7.25 -46.40 7.26
CA GLY A 305 6.16 -45.53 6.83
C GLY A 305 6.58 -44.62 5.67
N ASN A 306 5.85 -43.54 5.41
CA ASN A 306 6.12 -42.63 4.29
C ASN A 306 6.50 -41.22 4.76
N GLY A 307 7.41 -40.57 4.05
CA GLY A 307 7.75 -39.15 4.26
C GLY A 307 8.47 -38.83 5.58
N ASN A 308 9.02 -39.83 6.30
CA ASN A 308 9.69 -39.59 7.57
C ASN A 308 11.13 -39.11 7.38
N ILE A 309 11.58 -38.17 8.22
CA ILE A 309 12.93 -37.60 8.23
C ILE A 309 13.60 -37.88 9.58
N GLY A 310 14.76 -38.57 9.57
CA GLY A 310 15.59 -38.80 10.76
C GLY A 310 15.89 -40.28 11.04
N PHE A 311 15.79 -40.71 12.30
CA PHE A 311 16.30 -42.02 12.74
C PHE A 311 15.22 -42.87 13.43
N GLY A 312 14.89 -44.04 12.87
CA GLY A 312 14.01 -45.02 13.51
C GLY A 312 12.57 -44.56 13.72
N ASN A 313 12.06 -43.61 12.93
CA ASN A 313 10.70 -43.13 13.05
C ASN A 313 9.68 -44.13 12.47
N GLY A 314 8.46 -44.08 12.99
CA GLY A 314 7.28 -44.79 12.49
C GLY A 314 7.21 -46.28 12.86
N GLY A 315 7.63 -46.64 14.08
CA GLY A 315 7.58 -48.02 14.60
C GLY A 315 6.21 -48.71 14.65
N LEU A 316 5.13 -48.03 14.25
CA LEU A 316 3.78 -48.58 14.02
C LEU A 316 3.14 -48.09 12.69
N GLY A 317 3.94 -47.73 11.68
CA GLY A 317 3.45 -47.24 10.38
C GLY A 317 3.18 -45.73 10.33
N GLY A 318 3.93 -44.96 11.12
CA GLY A 318 3.84 -43.50 11.18
C GLY A 318 4.34 -42.79 9.92
N ASN A 319 3.66 -41.71 9.51
CA ASN A 319 4.02 -40.93 8.32
C ASN A 319 4.41 -39.48 8.68
N ASN A 320 5.22 -38.84 7.84
CA ASN A 320 5.60 -37.41 7.91
C ASN A 320 6.24 -36.97 9.24
N ASN A 321 6.92 -37.87 9.96
CA ASN A 321 7.59 -37.54 11.22
C ASN A 321 8.98 -36.94 10.97
N ILE A 322 9.40 -35.97 11.78
CA ILE A 322 10.75 -35.37 11.73
C ILE A 322 11.41 -35.54 13.09
N GLY A 323 12.39 -36.44 13.22
CA GLY A 323 13.00 -36.70 14.53
C GLY A 323 13.68 -38.05 14.71
N ILE A 324 13.68 -38.55 15.95
CA ILE A 324 14.28 -39.83 16.35
C ILE A 324 13.23 -40.68 17.08
N GLY A 325 12.97 -41.90 16.64
CA GLY A 325 12.16 -42.89 17.38
C GLY A 325 10.67 -42.56 17.54
N LEU A 326 10.12 -41.67 16.69
CA LEU A 326 8.72 -41.21 16.78
C LEU A 326 7.74 -42.33 16.39
N GLY A 327 6.59 -42.43 17.07
CA GLY A 327 5.67 -43.56 16.92
C GLY A 327 4.37 -43.26 16.15
N GLY A 328 3.93 -42.01 16.14
CA GLY A 328 2.69 -41.57 15.47
C GLY A 328 2.92 -41.03 14.07
N SER A 329 2.06 -40.10 13.61
CA SER A 329 2.23 -39.38 12.33
C SER A 329 2.25 -37.87 12.56
N ASN A 330 2.94 -37.14 11.68
CA ASN A 330 3.16 -35.69 11.74
C ASN A 330 3.81 -35.21 13.06
N GLN A 331 4.65 -36.05 13.69
CA GLN A 331 5.34 -35.71 14.95
C GLN A 331 6.70 -35.04 14.68
N LEU A 332 7.12 -34.15 15.58
CA LEU A 332 8.44 -33.49 15.57
C LEU A 332 9.14 -33.73 16.92
N GLY A 333 10.38 -34.22 16.92
CA GLY A 333 11.24 -34.31 18.12
C GLY A 333 11.80 -35.70 18.45
N PHE A 334 11.93 -36.02 19.75
CA PHE A 334 12.52 -37.28 20.23
C PHE A 334 11.44 -38.19 20.83
N GLY A 335 11.16 -39.29 20.14
CA GLY A 335 10.24 -40.35 20.54
C GLY A 335 10.76 -41.19 21.71
N GLY A 336 9.85 -41.90 22.36
CA GLY A 336 10.07 -42.50 23.68
C GLY A 336 9.84 -41.52 24.84
N LEU A 337 9.86 -40.20 24.59
CA LEU A 337 9.57 -39.19 25.61
C LEU A 337 8.10 -38.76 25.67
N ASN A 338 7.28 -38.98 24.63
CA ASN A 338 5.82 -38.76 24.67
C ASN A 338 5.08 -40.03 24.22
N SER A 339 3.87 -40.28 24.75
CA SER A 339 3.04 -41.43 24.38
C SER A 339 1.59 -41.02 24.06
N GLY A 340 1.16 -41.23 22.81
CA GLY A 340 -0.16 -40.76 22.34
C GLY A 340 -0.04 -39.79 21.16
N VAL A 341 -1.01 -38.88 21.02
CA VAL A 341 -1.18 -38.07 19.79
C VAL A 341 -1.36 -36.56 20.06
N GLY A 342 -0.85 -35.73 19.16
CA GLY A 342 -1.06 -34.27 19.19
C GLY A 342 -0.41 -33.53 20.37
N HIS A 343 0.70 -34.06 20.91
CA HIS A 343 1.41 -33.43 22.03
C HIS A 343 2.44 -32.38 21.58
N THR A 344 2.59 -31.32 22.36
CA THR A 344 3.69 -30.34 22.23
C THR A 344 4.51 -30.31 23.51
N GLY A 345 5.82 -30.59 23.43
CA GLY A 345 6.73 -30.68 24.59
C GLY A 345 7.19 -32.12 24.88
N LEU A 346 7.49 -32.48 26.14
CA LEU A 346 8.10 -33.77 26.53
C LEU A 346 7.38 -34.44 27.71
N PHE A 347 7.51 -35.76 27.89
CA PHE A 347 6.92 -36.54 28.98
C PHE A 347 5.38 -36.53 29.05
N ASN A 348 4.71 -36.09 27.98
CA ASN A 348 3.25 -36.04 27.90
C ASN A 348 2.68 -37.40 27.47
N SER A 349 1.51 -37.75 28.02
CA SER A 349 0.76 -38.96 27.66
C SER A 349 -0.72 -38.69 27.38
N GLY A 350 -1.32 -39.39 26.41
CA GLY A 350 -2.74 -39.30 26.07
C GLY A 350 -3.03 -38.57 24.76
N SER A 351 -3.70 -37.42 24.80
CA SER A 351 -3.96 -36.60 23.61
C SER A 351 -3.86 -35.08 23.84
N GLY A 352 -3.39 -34.32 22.86
CA GLY A 352 -3.53 -32.85 22.82
C GLY A 352 -2.78 -32.04 23.91
N ASN A 353 -2.06 -32.67 24.83
CA ASN A 353 -1.40 -31.95 25.94
C ASN A 353 -0.20 -31.11 25.46
N THR A 354 -0.04 -29.92 26.04
CA THR A 354 1.05 -28.97 25.79
C THR A 354 1.84 -28.68 27.05
N GLY A 355 3.18 -28.78 26.99
CA GLY A 355 4.10 -28.55 28.10
C GLY A 355 4.86 -29.82 28.50
N PHE A 356 5.02 -30.10 29.79
CA PHE A 356 5.83 -31.22 30.26
C PHE A 356 5.11 -32.14 31.25
N GLY A 357 5.23 -33.46 31.07
CA GLY A 357 4.78 -34.44 32.07
C GLY A 357 3.26 -34.56 32.23
N ASN A 358 2.46 -33.98 31.33
CA ASN A 358 1.00 -33.96 31.47
C ASN A 358 0.38 -35.29 30.99
N SER A 359 -0.65 -35.78 31.68
CA SER A 359 -1.37 -37.00 31.31
C SER A 359 -2.88 -36.76 31.10
N GLY A 360 -3.45 -37.42 30.09
CA GLY A 360 -4.85 -37.28 29.72
C GLY A 360 -5.04 -36.40 28.48
N THR A 361 -6.01 -35.48 28.49
CA THR A 361 -6.47 -34.77 27.28
C THR A 361 -6.41 -33.25 27.39
N GLY A 362 -5.71 -32.59 26.46
CA GLY A 362 -5.80 -31.13 26.27
C GLY A 362 -5.32 -30.27 27.46
N ASN A 363 -4.44 -30.80 28.32
CA ASN A 363 -3.87 -30.05 29.44
C ASN A 363 -2.73 -29.14 28.98
N PHE A 364 -2.59 -27.97 29.61
CA PHE A 364 -1.53 -26.99 29.35
C PHE A 364 -0.68 -26.73 30.59
N GLY A 365 0.64 -26.89 30.49
CA GLY A 365 1.60 -26.55 31.55
C GLY A 365 2.43 -27.75 32.02
N LEU A 366 2.61 -27.92 33.34
CA LEU A 366 3.49 -28.97 33.91
C LEU A 366 2.72 -29.97 34.78
N GLY A 367 2.90 -31.27 34.52
CA GLY A 367 2.47 -32.35 35.41
C GLY A 367 0.97 -32.44 35.68
N ASN A 368 0.13 -31.82 34.85
CA ASN A 368 -1.32 -31.86 35.02
C ASN A 368 -1.89 -33.22 34.61
N THR A 369 -2.99 -33.65 35.25
CA THR A 369 -3.61 -34.96 35.04
C THR A 369 -5.11 -34.84 34.82
N GLY A 370 -5.66 -35.60 33.86
CA GLY A 370 -7.09 -35.54 33.50
C GLY A 370 -7.32 -34.72 32.24
N SER A 371 -8.28 -33.79 32.25
CA SER A 371 -8.72 -33.09 31.03
C SER A 371 -8.75 -31.57 31.16
N PHE A 372 -8.23 -30.86 30.15
CA PHE A 372 -8.33 -29.40 30.00
C PHE A 372 -7.81 -28.58 31.18
N ASN A 373 -6.85 -29.07 31.98
CA ASN A 373 -6.30 -28.30 33.09
C ASN A 373 -5.16 -27.38 32.62
N THR A 374 -5.09 -26.16 33.17
CA THR A 374 -4.06 -25.15 32.85
C THR A 374 -3.25 -24.77 34.08
N GLY A 375 -1.92 -24.92 34.01
CA GLY A 375 -0.98 -24.54 35.06
C GLY A 375 -0.10 -25.70 35.52
N PHE A 376 -0.02 -25.95 36.83
CA PHE A 376 0.97 -26.85 37.43
C PHE A 376 0.32 -27.87 38.37
N GLY A 377 0.52 -29.16 38.11
CA GLY A 377 0.16 -30.25 39.02
C GLY A 377 -1.34 -30.37 39.33
N ASN A 378 -2.22 -29.80 38.50
CA ASN A 378 -3.66 -29.90 38.70
C ASN A 378 -4.17 -31.30 38.32
N SER A 379 -5.24 -31.75 38.97
CA SER A 379 -5.87 -33.05 38.70
C SER A 379 -7.39 -32.93 38.53
N GLY A 380 -7.95 -33.64 37.56
CA GLY A 380 -9.38 -33.64 37.25
C GLY A 380 -9.70 -32.89 35.96
N THR A 381 -10.70 -32.00 35.97
CA THR A 381 -11.23 -31.38 34.75
C THR A 381 -11.27 -29.86 34.83
N ALA A 382 -10.71 -29.19 33.82
CA ALA A 382 -10.83 -27.76 33.60
C ALA A 382 -10.43 -26.89 34.81
N ASN A 383 -9.39 -27.26 35.56
CA ASN A 383 -8.84 -26.43 36.65
C ASN A 383 -7.76 -25.46 36.15
N THR A 384 -7.64 -24.30 36.79
CA THR A 384 -6.64 -23.25 36.50
C THR A 384 -5.78 -22.94 37.72
N GLY A 385 -4.47 -22.96 37.55
CA GLY A 385 -3.49 -22.52 38.55
C GLY A 385 -2.61 -23.67 39.05
N PHE A 386 -2.49 -23.85 40.37
CA PHE A 386 -1.50 -24.72 40.99
C PHE A 386 -2.14 -25.77 41.90
N PHE A 387 -1.84 -27.04 41.68
CA PHE A 387 -2.18 -28.17 42.57
C PHE A 387 -3.67 -28.30 42.95
N ASN A 388 -4.59 -27.82 42.11
CA ASN A 388 -6.02 -27.99 42.35
C ASN A 388 -6.48 -29.41 42.01
N ALA A 389 -7.43 -29.94 42.76
CA ALA A 389 -7.97 -31.29 42.57
C ALA A 389 -9.50 -31.28 42.48
N GLY A 390 -10.05 -31.70 41.33
CA GLY A 390 -11.49 -31.81 41.08
C GLY A 390 -11.92 -31.14 39.79
N ILE A 391 -13.03 -30.41 39.79
CA ILE A 391 -13.61 -29.80 38.58
C ILE A 391 -13.67 -28.28 38.72
N VAL A 392 -13.13 -27.57 37.71
CA VAL A 392 -13.35 -26.11 37.55
C VAL A 392 -12.92 -25.32 38.79
N ASN A 393 -11.74 -25.59 39.35
CA ASN A 393 -11.16 -24.74 40.40
C ASN A 393 -10.20 -23.69 39.79
N THR A 394 -10.15 -22.50 40.38
CA THR A 394 -9.26 -21.39 40.01
C THR A 394 -8.38 -21.01 41.19
N GLY A 395 -7.06 -21.00 41.02
CA GLY A 395 -6.10 -20.52 42.01
C GLY A 395 -5.17 -21.63 42.52
N THR A 396 -4.98 -21.74 43.84
CA THR A 396 -3.93 -22.60 44.43
C THR A 396 -4.49 -23.62 45.41
N GLY A 397 -4.19 -24.90 45.22
CA GLY A 397 -4.38 -25.95 46.23
C GLY A 397 -5.83 -26.21 46.65
N ASN A 398 -6.82 -25.85 45.82
CA ASN A 398 -8.21 -26.10 46.13
C ASN A 398 -8.58 -27.58 45.89
N VAL A 399 -9.43 -28.15 46.74
CA VAL A 399 -9.87 -29.54 46.67
C VAL A 399 -11.40 -29.60 46.66
N GLY A 400 -11.98 -30.19 45.61
CA GLY A 400 -13.42 -30.23 45.36
C GLY A 400 -13.76 -29.52 44.05
N ASN A 401 -14.90 -28.85 43.95
CA ASN A 401 -15.36 -28.31 42.65
C ASN A 401 -15.76 -26.84 42.70
N TYR A 402 -15.53 -26.12 41.60
CA TYR A 402 -15.99 -24.74 41.42
C TYR A 402 -15.46 -23.78 42.50
N ASN A 403 -14.24 -23.96 43.03
CA ASN A 403 -13.65 -23.03 43.99
C ASN A 403 -12.79 -21.94 43.30
N THR A 404 -12.72 -20.76 43.88
CA THR A 404 -11.88 -19.62 43.43
C THR A 404 -11.02 -19.12 44.58
N GLY A 405 -9.71 -19.00 44.35
CA GLY A 405 -8.74 -18.51 45.32
C GLY A 405 -7.83 -19.62 45.83
N ASN A 406 -7.54 -19.65 47.14
CA ASN A 406 -6.44 -20.45 47.69
C ASN A 406 -6.89 -21.39 48.81
N TYR A 407 -6.50 -22.67 48.74
CA TYR A 407 -6.66 -23.69 49.79
C TYR A 407 -8.10 -23.89 50.30
N ASN A 408 -9.10 -23.70 49.44
CA ASN A 408 -10.49 -24.03 49.78
C ASN A 408 -10.75 -25.53 49.64
N ILE A 409 -11.56 -26.10 50.54
CA ILE A 409 -11.87 -27.53 50.58
C ILE A 409 -13.39 -27.71 50.61
N GLY A 410 -13.95 -28.32 49.59
CA GLY A 410 -15.40 -28.38 49.35
C GLY A 410 -15.74 -27.77 48.00
N ASN A 411 -16.92 -27.18 47.86
CA ASN A 411 -17.43 -26.69 46.59
C ASN A 411 -17.84 -25.23 46.63
N PHE A 412 -17.79 -24.54 45.49
CA PHE A 412 -18.29 -23.18 45.32
C PHE A 412 -17.69 -22.15 46.28
N ASN A 413 -16.48 -22.31 46.83
CA ASN A 413 -15.90 -21.31 47.72
C ASN A 413 -15.18 -20.20 46.95
N THR A 414 -15.22 -18.96 47.44
CA THR A 414 -14.47 -17.81 46.92
C THR A 414 -13.58 -17.21 48.01
N GLY A 415 -12.29 -17.07 47.73
CA GLY A 415 -11.30 -16.48 48.62
C GLY A 415 -10.33 -17.53 49.17
N GLU A 416 -10.01 -17.49 50.47
CA GLU A 416 -8.85 -18.25 50.99
C GLU A 416 -9.17 -19.11 52.22
N PHE A 417 -8.67 -20.34 52.25
CA PHE A 417 -8.78 -21.25 53.40
C PHE A 417 -10.22 -21.44 53.90
N ASN A 418 -11.18 -21.70 53.00
CA ASN A 418 -12.56 -22.02 53.40
C ASN A 418 -12.86 -23.53 53.25
N PRO A 419 -12.93 -24.31 54.37
CA PRO A 419 -13.49 -25.66 54.40
C PRO A 419 -15.02 -25.67 54.54
N GLY A 420 -15.70 -26.36 53.62
CA GLY A 420 -17.16 -26.45 53.51
C GLY A 420 -17.63 -25.97 52.14
N ASP A 421 -18.94 -25.76 51.97
CA ASP A 421 -19.52 -25.37 50.67
C ASP A 421 -20.00 -23.91 50.64
N THR A 422 -19.80 -23.25 49.50
CA THR A 422 -20.37 -21.93 49.17
C THR A 422 -19.95 -20.80 50.11
N ASN A 423 -18.70 -20.75 50.60
CA ASN A 423 -18.24 -19.62 51.41
C ASN A 423 -17.63 -18.49 50.55
N THR A 424 -17.72 -17.24 51.02
CA THR A 424 -17.07 -16.05 50.42
C THR A 424 -16.19 -15.35 51.44
N GLY A 425 -14.94 -15.07 51.07
CA GLY A 425 -13.95 -14.39 51.90
C GLY A 425 -12.89 -15.38 52.40
N SER A 426 -12.43 -15.25 53.64
CA SER A 426 -11.28 -16.03 54.11
C SER A 426 -11.52 -16.75 55.44
N TYR A 427 -10.90 -17.91 55.63
CA TYR A 427 -10.87 -18.69 56.87
C TYR A 427 -12.26 -19.15 57.39
N ASN A 428 -13.29 -19.19 56.55
CA ASN A 428 -14.62 -19.61 56.97
C ASN A 428 -14.75 -21.14 56.98
N THR A 429 -15.28 -21.71 58.06
CA THR A 429 -15.49 -23.15 58.22
C THR A 429 -16.97 -23.47 58.42
N GLY A 430 -17.51 -24.38 57.63
CA GLY A 430 -18.96 -24.58 57.50
C GLY A 430 -19.45 -24.06 56.14
N ASN A 431 -20.75 -23.81 56.00
CA ASN A 431 -21.36 -23.57 54.70
C ASN A 431 -22.00 -22.18 54.60
N ILE A 432 -21.98 -21.60 53.40
CA ILE A 432 -22.71 -20.36 53.06
C ILE A 432 -22.32 -19.20 53.99
N ASN A 433 -21.04 -19.05 54.36
CA ASN A 433 -20.56 -17.91 55.14
C ASN A 433 -20.01 -16.79 54.25
N THR A 434 -20.19 -15.54 54.65
CA THR A 434 -19.61 -14.36 54.01
C THR A 434 -18.76 -13.56 54.97
N GLY A 435 -17.48 -13.38 54.64
CA GLY A 435 -16.53 -12.50 55.34
C GLY A 435 -15.31 -13.26 55.86
N TRP A 436 -14.89 -13.02 57.10
CA TRP A 436 -13.57 -13.48 57.60
C TRP A 436 -13.66 -14.30 58.90
N ALA A 437 -13.15 -15.53 58.87
CA ALA A 437 -12.98 -16.40 60.04
C ALA A 437 -14.29 -16.74 60.78
N ASN A 438 -15.38 -16.97 60.04
CA ASN A 438 -16.65 -17.44 60.60
C ASN A 438 -16.67 -18.98 60.71
N THR A 439 -17.27 -19.53 61.77
CA THR A 439 -17.37 -20.97 62.03
C THR A 439 -18.82 -21.36 62.31
N GLY A 440 -19.38 -22.28 61.52
CA GLY A 440 -20.81 -22.63 61.51
C GLY A 440 -21.43 -22.29 60.15
N ASP A 441 -22.75 -22.34 60.05
CA ASP A 441 -23.45 -22.13 58.78
C ASP A 441 -24.11 -20.75 58.67
N LEU A 442 -24.17 -20.23 57.44
CA LEU A 442 -25.00 -19.08 57.08
C LEU A 442 -24.64 -17.75 57.78
N ASN A 443 -23.38 -17.49 58.11
CA ASN A 443 -22.96 -16.25 58.81
C ASN A 443 -22.55 -15.11 57.86
N THR A 444 -22.76 -13.85 58.26
CA THR A 444 -22.24 -12.67 57.55
C THR A 444 -21.43 -11.77 58.50
N GLY A 445 -20.16 -11.53 58.18
CA GLY A 445 -19.27 -10.63 58.91
C GLY A 445 -17.95 -11.31 59.29
N ALA A 446 -17.45 -11.15 60.51
CA ALA A 446 -16.16 -11.76 60.88
C ALA A 446 -16.05 -12.28 62.32
N PHE A 447 -15.26 -13.33 62.50
CA PHE A 447 -14.99 -14.01 63.77
C PHE A 447 -16.25 -14.54 64.47
N ASN A 448 -17.31 -14.86 63.72
CA ASN A 448 -18.56 -15.38 64.26
C ASN A 448 -18.48 -16.90 64.50
N SER A 449 -19.17 -17.40 65.52
CA SER A 449 -19.22 -18.83 65.88
C SER A 449 -20.64 -19.28 66.22
N GLY A 450 -21.13 -20.28 65.48
CA GLY A 450 -22.54 -20.72 65.46
C GLY A 450 -23.20 -20.31 64.15
N ASP A 451 -24.54 -20.41 64.07
CA ASP A 451 -25.25 -20.32 62.79
C ASP A 451 -26.08 -19.02 62.63
N MET A 452 -26.28 -18.57 61.38
CA MET A 452 -27.16 -17.46 61.01
C MET A 452 -26.80 -16.10 61.65
N ASN A 453 -25.54 -15.87 62.02
CA ASN A 453 -25.10 -14.66 62.71
C ASN A 453 -24.79 -13.50 61.76
N ASN A 454 -24.79 -12.29 62.31
CA ASN A 454 -24.45 -11.05 61.64
C ASN A 454 -23.45 -10.21 62.45
N GLY A 455 -22.49 -9.58 61.76
CA GLY A 455 -21.54 -8.63 62.37
C GLY A 455 -20.23 -9.26 62.81
N PHE A 456 -19.68 -8.79 63.93
CA PHE A 456 -18.33 -9.13 64.38
C PHE A 456 -18.33 -9.83 65.74
N PHE A 457 -17.54 -10.89 65.88
CA PHE A 457 -17.31 -11.64 67.14
C PHE A 457 -18.59 -12.25 67.77
N ALA A 458 -19.62 -12.51 66.96
CA ALA A 458 -20.87 -13.09 67.41
C ALA A 458 -20.67 -14.55 67.88
N ARG A 459 -21.37 -14.97 68.93
CA ARG A 459 -21.27 -16.33 69.49
C ARG A 459 -22.66 -16.88 69.81
N GLY A 460 -22.94 -18.09 69.37
CA GLY A 460 -24.27 -18.71 69.40
C GLY A 460 -24.97 -18.63 68.04
N ASN A 461 -26.27 -18.88 68.01
CA ASN A 461 -27.06 -18.85 66.76
C ASN A 461 -27.94 -17.61 66.71
N GLY A 462 -28.00 -16.95 65.56
CA GLY A 462 -28.83 -15.77 65.30
C GLY A 462 -28.42 -14.48 66.03
N ALA A 463 -27.17 -14.38 66.49
CA ALA A 463 -26.65 -13.18 67.12
C ALA A 463 -26.32 -12.08 66.09
N GLY A 464 -26.56 -10.82 66.46
CA GLY A 464 -26.42 -9.66 65.57
C GLY A 464 -27.63 -9.39 64.66
N ASN A 465 -28.69 -10.20 64.76
CA ASN A 465 -29.94 -9.99 64.03
C ASN A 465 -30.72 -8.77 64.55
N ALA A 466 -31.20 -7.93 63.63
CA ALA A 466 -31.90 -6.70 63.96
C ALA A 466 -33.43 -6.93 64.03
N GLY A 467 -33.99 -6.86 65.24
CA GLY A 467 -35.43 -6.71 65.45
C GLY A 467 -35.78 -5.26 65.83
N PHE A 468 -36.99 -4.81 65.51
CA PHE A 468 -37.46 -3.48 65.87
C PHE A 468 -38.79 -3.56 66.62
N SER A 469 -38.83 -2.99 67.82
CA SER A 469 -40.07 -2.80 68.57
C SER A 469 -40.18 -1.35 69.04
N TYR A 470 -41.35 -0.74 68.83
CA TYR A 470 -41.65 0.60 69.32
C TYR A 470 -42.90 0.57 70.19
N THR A 471 -42.71 0.95 71.45
CA THR A 471 -43.78 1.08 72.44
C THR A 471 -43.98 2.55 72.75
N MET A 472 -45.18 3.06 72.48
CA MET A 472 -45.59 4.40 72.88
C MET A 472 -46.00 4.36 74.35
N THR A 473 -45.28 5.10 75.20
CA THR A 473 -45.66 5.32 76.59
C THR A 473 -46.40 6.65 76.71
N ILE A 474 -47.70 6.60 77.03
CA ILE A 474 -48.47 7.80 77.41
C ILE A 474 -48.16 8.11 78.88
N PRO A 475 -47.61 9.29 79.22
CA PRO A 475 -47.35 9.68 80.61
C PRO A 475 -48.64 9.77 81.44
N GLN A 476 -48.52 9.72 82.77
CA GLN A 476 -49.67 9.84 83.67
C GLN A 476 -50.38 11.20 83.48
N ILE A 477 -51.66 11.17 83.10
CA ILE A 477 -52.49 12.37 82.92
C ILE A 477 -53.16 12.70 84.27
N PRO A 478 -52.86 13.85 84.92
CA PRO A 478 -53.53 14.27 86.14
C PRO A 478 -54.88 14.95 85.86
N ILE A 479 -55.88 14.66 86.69
CA ILE A 479 -57.22 15.26 86.67
C ILE A 479 -57.39 16.13 87.93
N ASN A 480 -57.88 17.35 87.79
CA ASN A 480 -58.18 18.26 88.90
C ASN A 480 -59.37 19.17 88.53
N LEU A 481 -60.45 19.12 89.31
CA LEU A 481 -61.73 19.81 89.04
C LEU A 481 -62.32 20.41 90.33
N PRO A 482 -62.44 21.75 90.46
CA PRO A 482 -63.05 22.39 91.63
C PRO A 482 -64.57 22.56 91.46
N LEU A 483 -65.34 22.22 92.50
CA LEU A 483 -66.79 22.42 92.60
C LEU A 483 -67.13 23.01 93.98
N SER A 484 -68.14 23.88 94.08
CA SER A 484 -68.52 24.55 95.35
C SER A 484 -70.04 24.67 95.48
N VAL A 485 -70.59 24.18 96.60
CA VAL A 485 -72.04 24.21 96.94
C VAL A 485 -72.19 24.39 98.47
N PRO A 486 -73.14 25.21 98.97
CA PRO A 486 -73.20 25.54 100.40
C PRO A 486 -74.15 24.67 101.26
N LEU A 487 -73.60 24.23 102.39
CA LEU A 487 -74.17 24.22 103.75
C LEU A 487 -75.21 23.17 104.23
N HIS A 488 -74.83 22.53 105.36
CA HIS A 488 -75.61 21.97 106.49
C HIS A 488 -76.14 20.51 106.50
N ILE A 489 -75.36 19.64 107.18
CA ILE A 489 -75.76 18.66 108.24
C ILE A 489 -76.78 17.53 107.89
N PRO A 490 -76.56 16.24 108.26
CA PRO A 490 -75.30 15.48 108.48
C PRO A 490 -75.35 14.01 107.94
N VAL A 491 -74.29 13.48 107.32
CA VAL A 491 -74.19 12.01 107.08
C VAL A 491 -72.74 11.53 107.18
N GLU A 492 -72.50 10.47 107.97
CA GLU A 492 -71.24 9.72 107.94
C GLU A 492 -71.17 8.84 106.68
N GLY A 493 -70.08 8.94 105.92
CA GLY A 493 -69.88 8.10 104.74
C GLY A 493 -68.40 7.80 104.52
N ARG A 494 -68.03 6.52 104.50
CA ARG A 494 -66.73 6.06 103.99
C ARG A 494 -66.82 5.87 102.48
N THR A 495 -65.98 6.56 101.71
CA THR A 495 -65.77 6.22 100.29
C THR A 495 -64.78 5.08 100.16
N THR A 496 -65.21 3.96 99.58
CA THR A 496 -64.31 2.91 99.08
C THR A 496 -63.59 3.40 97.83
N GLU A 497 -62.38 2.89 97.59
CA GLU A 497 -61.61 3.16 96.38
C GLU A 497 -62.39 2.76 95.12
N ILE A 498 -62.53 3.66 94.15
CA ILE A 498 -63.08 3.32 92.84
C ILE A 498 -61.94 2.75 92.00
N VAL A 499 -62.01 1.44 91.73
CA VAL A 499 -61.05 0.71 90.90
C VAL A 499 -61.74 0.17 89.65
N LEU A 500 -61.34 0.65 88.47
CA LEU A 500 -61.70 -0.02 87.21
C LEU A 500 -60.77 -1.23 87.01
N ALA A 501 -61.34 -2.40 86.74
CA ALA A 501 -60.58 -3.63 86.50
C ALA A 501 -59.77 -3.54 85.18
N PRO A 502 -58.57 -4.12 85.11
CA PRO A 502 -57.77 -4.12 83.90
C PRO A 502 -58.43 -4.98 82.81
N PHE A 503 -58.38 -4.50 81.56
CA PHE A 503 -58.84 -5.26 80.39
C PHE A 503 -57.79 -5.23 79.27
N LYS A 504 -57.83 -6.24 78.40
CA LYS A 504 -56.84 -6.48 77.34
C LYS A 504 -57.50 -6.46 75.98
N ILE A 505 -56.96 -5.68 75.05
CA ILE A 505 -57.29 -5.75 73.62
C ILE A 505 -56.35 -6.77 72.97
N PRO A 506 -56.83 -7.79 72.24
CA PRO A 506 -56.00 -8.77 71.54
C PRO A 506 -55.04 -8.14 70.52
N ALA A 507 -53.99 -8.88 70.15
CA ALA A 507 -53.06 -8.44 69.11
C ALA A 507 -53.69 -8.60 67.72
N ILE A 508 -53.40 -7.65 66.83
CA ILE A 508 -53.81 -7.65 65.43
C ILE A 508 -52.58 -8.04 64.58
N PRO A 509 -52.64 -9.10 63.76
CA PRO A 509 -51.56 -9.44 62.83
C PRO A 509 -51.53 -8.45 61.65
N LEU A 510 -50.32 -8.06 61.25
CA LEU A 510 -50.03 -7.36 60.00
C LEU A 510 -49.39 -8.36 59.05
N ASP A 511 -50.04 -8.60 57.92
CA ASP A 511 -49.63 -9.61 56.95
C ASP A 511 -49.31 -8.92 55.61
N PHE A 512 -48.05 -8.50 55.46
CA PHE A 512 -47.53 -7.86 54.25
C PHE A 512 -46.32 -8.66 53.70
N PRO A 513 -46.14 -8.78 52.38
CA PRO A 513 -45.13 -9.66 51.76
C PRO A 513 -43.66 -9.42 52.11
N ALA A 514 -43.34 -8.34 52.83
CA ALA A 514 -41.97 -8.00 53.26
C ALA A 514 -41.88 -7.57 54.73
N LEU A 515 -42.98 -7.63 55.49
CA LEU A 515 -43.01 -7.18 56.88
C LEU A 515 -44.16 -7.87 57.65
N SER A 516 -43.86 -9.00 58.28
CA SER A 516 -44.78 -9.64 59.22
C SER A 516 -44.58 -9.07 60.63
N GLY A 517 -45.67 -8.77 61.31
CA GLY A 517 -45.62 -8.15 62.64
C GLY A 517 -46.97 -8.14 63.34
N THR A 518 -47.00 -7.70 64.59
CA THR A 518 -48.25 -7.52 65.35
C THR A 518 -48.37 -6.13 65.95
N VAL A 519 -49.60 -5.63 66.01
CA VAL A 519 -49.99 -4.43 66.77
C VAL A 519 -50.75 -4.89 68.02
N GLY A 520 -50.31 -4.49 69.21
CA GLY A 520 -50.87 -5.01 70.47
C GLY A 520 -50.25 -6.34 70.94
N PRO A 521 -50.72 -6.89 72.07
CA PRO A 521 -51.96 -6.54 72.77
C PRO A 521 -51.84 -5.31 73.68
N ILE A 522 -52.87 -4.47 73.70
CA ILE A 522 -52.95 -3.31 74.61
C ILE A 522 -53.51 -3.78 75.95
N GLN A 523 -52.82 -3.49 77.05
CA GLN A 523 -53.27 -3.81 78.41
C GLN A 523 -53.54 -2.52 79.18
N MET A 524 -54.79 -2.30 79.57
CA MET A 524 -55.16 -1.14 80.39
C MET A 524 -54.87 -1.45 81.86
N PRO A 525 -53.99 -0.68 82.55
CA PRO A 525 -53.78 -0.84 83.98
C PRO A 525 -55.01 -0.40 84.78
N PRO A 526 -55.21 -0.91 86.01
CA PRO A 526 -56.37 -0.53 86.83
C PRO A 526 -56.34 0.96 87.18
N ILE A 527 -57.41 1.68 86.85
CA ILE A 527 -57.58 3.10 87.20
C ILE A 527 -58.05 3.17 88.66
N ARG A 528 -57.31 3.90 89.50
CA ARG A 528 -57.59 4.09 90.93
C ARG A 528 -57.89 5.56 91.21
N VAL A 529 -58.99 5.84 91.89
CA VAL A 529 -59.35 7.19 92.36
C VAL A 529 -59.47 7.18 93.89
N THR A 530 -58.62 7.97 94.55
CA THR A 530 -58.57 8.08 96.02
C THR A 530 -59.25 9.37 96.46
N GLY A 531 -60.28 9.26 97.31
CA GLY A 531 -60.94 10.43 97.92
C GLY A 531 -60.11 11.05 99.06
N PRO A 532 -60.18 12.37 99.29
CA PRO A 532 -59.44 13.04 100.36
C PRO A 532 -60.04 12.76 101.75
N LEU A 533 -59.20 12.86 102.78
CA LEU A 533 -59.60 12.72 104.18
C LEU A 533 -60.32 13.99 104.66
N ILE A 534 -61.54 13.86 105.19
CA ILE A 534 -62.30 14.99 105.75
C ILE A 534 -62.13 15.01 107.27
N SER A 535 -61.51 16.07 107.79
CA SER A 535 -61.46 16.38 109.23
C SER A 535 -61.92 17.82 109.45
N ILE A 536 -62.87 18.04 110.36
CA ILE A 536 -63.47 19.35 110.64
C ILE A 536 -63.09 19.79 112.06
N THR A 537 -62.59 21.01 112.19
CA THR A 537 -62.39 21.71 113.47
C THR A 537 -62.94 23.13 113.33
N VAL A 538 -63.62 23.64 114.36
CA VAL A 538 -64.40 24.89 114.31
C VAL A 538 -63.75 25.98 115.14
N GLY A 539 -63.53 27.17 114.57
CA GLY A 539 -63.18 28.39 115.34
C GLY A 539 -62.62 29.56 114.52
N SER A 540 -63.19 30.76 114.73
CA SER A 540 -62.77 32.10 114.23
C SER A 540 -63.15 32.45 112.77
N PRO A 541 -63.27 33.76 112.41
CA PRO A 541 -64.27 34.22 111.42
C PRO A 541 -63.83 34.29 109.95
N GLU A 542 -62.69 33.70 109.55
CA GLU A 542 -62.12 33.87 108.21
C GLU A 542 -61.72 32.54 107.53
N THR A 543 -62.71 31.77 107.04
CA THR A 543 -62.41 30.53 106.30
C THR A 543 -63.39 30.27 105.15
N ARG A 544 -62.87 30.09 103.93
CA ARG A 544 -63.59 29.46 102.80
C ARG A 544 -63.10 28.02 102.60
N LEU A 545 -64.02 27.12 102.28
CA LEU A 545 -63.72 25.70 102.06
C LEU A 545 -63.17 25.47 100.64
N GLY A 546 -61.95 24.96 100.52
CA GLY A 546 -61.39 24.47 99.27
C GLY A 546 -61.24 22.94 99.32
N ILE A 547 -61.75 22.24 98.30
CA ILE A 547 -61.56 20.79 98.11
C ILE A 547 -60.82 20.60 96.79
N SER A 548 -59.71 19.85 96.81
CA SER A 548 -59.02 19.38 95.62
C SER A 548 -59.12 17.86 95.55
N VAL A 549 -59.48 17.33 94.39
CA VAL A 549 -59.47 15.90 94.09
C VAL A 549 -58.38 15.67 93.06
N ALA A 550 -57.34 14.94 93.45
CA ALA A 550 -56.23 14.59 92.59
C ALA A 550 -56.24 13.08 92.30
N GLY A 551 -56.22 12.74 91.02
CA GLY A 551 -56.06 11.37 90.51
C GLY A 551 -55.49 11.43 89.11
N GLY A 552 -54.97 10.30 88.60
CA GLY A 552 -54.42 10.30 87.25
C GLY A 552 -54.36 8.91 86.61
N VAL A 553 -54.40 8.91 85.28
CA VAL A 553 -54.38 7.69 84.46
C VAL A 553 -53.02 7.58 83.76
N GLY A 554 -52.27 6.51 84.05
CA GLY A 554 -51.03 6.15 83.35
C GLY A 554 -49.84 5.87 84.28
N PRO A 555 -48.70 5.44 83.73
CA PRO A 555 -48.43 5.36 82.28
C PRO A 555 -49.13 4.19 81.57
N ILE A 556 -49.53 4.41 80.31
CA ILE A 556 -50.07 3.35 79.43
C ILE A 556 -49.02 3.04 78.36
N ASN A 557 -48.63 1.76 78.25
CA ASN A 557 -47.69 1.28 77.23
C ASN A 557 -48.44 0.62 76.08
N ILE A 558 -48.37 1.21 74.89
CA ILE A 558 -48.99 0.71 73.67
C ILE A 558 -47.87 0.22 72.73
N PRO A 559 -47.67 -1.11 72.55
CA PRO A 559 -46.76 -1.61 71.53
C PRO A 559 -47.38 -1.35 70.15
N ILE A 560 -46.82 -0.37 69.42
CA ILE A 560 -47.36 0.11 68.14
C ILE A 560 -46.99 -0.86 67.01
N PHE A 561 -45.76 -1.39 67.03
CA PHE A 561 -45.35 -2.48 66.15
C PHE A 561 -44.18 -3.26 66.78
N ASN A 562 -44.18 -4.56 66.55
CA ASN A 562 -43.11 -5.49 66.93
C ASN A 562 -42.72 -6.36 65.73
N ILE A 563 -41.50 -6.16 65.23
CA ILE A 563 -40.88 -6.94 64.17
C ILE A 563 -39.84 -7.86 64.85
N PRO A 564 -40.02 -9.19 64.83
CA PRO A 564 -39.09 -10.12 65.45
C PRO A 564 -37.72 -10.07 64.76
N ALA A 565 -36.65 -10.30 65.52
CA ALA A 565 -35.31 -10.44 64.95
C ALA A 565 -35.24 -11.73 64.12
N ALA A 566 -35.07 -11.59 62.81
CA ALA A 566 -34.81 -12.67 61.88
C ALA A 566 -33.35 -12.59 61.39
N PRO A 567 -32.79 -13.67 60.82
CA PRO A 567 -31.51 -13.61 60.13
C PRO A 567 -31.47 -12.48 59.09
N GLY A 568 -30.43 -11.64 59.21
CA GLY A 568 -30.16 -10.53 58.30
C GLY A 568 -31.01 -9.28 58.52
N PHE A 569 -30.92 -8.34 57.58
CA PHE A 569 -31.63 -7.07 57.58
C PHE A 569 -32.21 -6.78 56.20
N ALA A 570 -33.53 -6.54 56.16
CA ALA A 570 -34.28 -6.27 54.93
C ALA A 570 -34.10 -7.36 53.82
N ASN A 571 -33.87 -8.61 54.24
CA ASN A 571 -33.88 -9.76 53.34
C ASN A 571 -35.33 -10.14 52.99
N SER A 572 -35.63 -10.32 51.71
CA SER A 572 -36.93 -10.79 51.20
C SER A 572 -36.80 -12.21 50.64
N THR A 573 -36.48 -13.15 51.53
CA THR A 573 -36.13 -14.53 51.17
C THR A 573 -37.07 -15.58 51.75
N ASP A 574 -37.40 -16.61 50.97
CA ASP A 574 -38.31 -17.71 51.38
C ASP A 574 -37.75 -18.57 52.53
N ALA A 575 -36.42 -18.67 52.61
CA ALA A 575 -35.68 -19.39 53.65
C ALA A 575 -34.72 -18.44 54.41
N PRO A 576 -34.31 -18.77 55.66
CA PRO A 576 -33.37 -17.97 56.44
C PRO A 576 -32.14 -17.55 55.63
N SER A 577 -31.71 -16.30 55.81
CA SER A 577 -30.55 -15.73 55.14
C SER A 577 -29.89 -14.68 56.04
N SER A 578 -28.58 -14.68 56.24
CA SER A 578 -27.90 -13.60 56.95
C SER A 578 -27.55 -12.43 56.01
N GLY A 579 -26.95 -11.37 56.55
CA GLY A 579 -26.52 -10.21 55.79
C GLY A 579 -27.64 -9.23 55.44
N PHE A 580 -27.58 -8.59 54.27
CA PHE A 580 -28.39 -7.41 53.95
C PHE A 580 -29.01 -7.48 52.55
N PHE A 581 -30.31 -7.17 52.43
CA PHE A 581 -31.01 -7.02 51.15
C PHE A 581 -30.99 -8.24 50.20
N ASN A 582 -30.77 -9.45 50.72
CA ASN A 582 -30.84 -10.69 49.94
C ASN A 582 -32.29 -11.02 49.58
N SER A 583 -32.53 -11.72 48.46
CA SER A 583 -33.89 -11.93 47.94
C SER A 583 -34.09 -13.26 47.18
N GLY A 584 -35.35 -13.69 47.02
CA GLY A 584 -35.70 -14.93 46.33
C GLY A 584 -35.72 -16.15 47.26
N ARG A 585 -35.26 -17.31 46.80
CA ARG A 585 -35.51 -18.60 47.48
C ARG A 585 -34.82 -18.79 48.85
N GLY A 586 -33.88 -17.93 49.22
CA GLY A 586 -33.22 -17.94 50.54
C GLY A 586 -32.19 -19.04 50.74
N GLY A 587 -31.63 -19.13 51.95
CA GLY A 587 -30.39 -19.90 52.18
C GLY A 587 -29.17 -19.12 51.70
N THR A 588 -29.07 -17.85 52.10
CA THR A 588 -28.01 -16.95 51.62
C THR A 588 -27.27 -16.21 52.75
N SER A 589 -26.07 -15.71 52.46
CA SER A 589 -25.34 -14.77 53.32
C SER A 589 -24.70 -13.65 52.51
N GLY A 590 -24.32 -12.55 53.15
CA GLY A 590 -23.72 -11.40 52.48
C GLY A 590 -24.74 -10.35 52.02
N ILE A 591 -24.47 -9.63 50.93
CA ILE A 591 -25.23 -8.42 50.57
C ILE A 591 -25.83 -8.51 49.17
N GLY A 592 -27.15 -8.30 49.05
CA GLY A 592 -27.84 -8.07 47.77
C GLY A 592 -27.89 -9.28 46.83
N ASN A 593 -27.70 -10.49 47.34
CA ASN A 593 -27.75 -11.72 46.55
C ASN A 593 -29.21 -12.10 46.19
N PHE A 594 -29.39 -12.74 45.04
CA PHE A 594 -30.68 -13.27 44.57
C PHE A 594 -30.58 -14.77 44.30
N GLY A 595 -31.49 -15.56 44.86
CA GLY A 595 -31.60 -17.00 44.64
C GLY A 595 -31.00 -17.87 45.75
N PRO A 596 -31.17 -19.21 45.66
CA PRO A 596 -30.79 -20.14 46.72
C PRO A 596 -29.30 -20.45 46.79
N ASP A 597 -28.84 -20.85 47.98
CA ASP A 597 -27.47 -21.35 48.24
C ASP A 597 -26.39 -20.38 47.71
N THR A 598 -26.38 -19.15 48.25
CA THR A 598 -25.39 -18.13 47.86
C THR A 598 -24.73 -17.40 49.02
N SER A 599 -23.45 -17.06 48.85
CA SER A 599 -22.73 -16.16 49.75
C SER A 599 -22.10 -15.02 48.97
N GLY A 600 -21.66 -13.97 49.67
CA GLY A 600 -20.92 -12.87 49.07
C GLY A 600 -21.81 -11.69 48.68
N PHE A 601 -21.57 -11.08 47.53
CA PHE A 601 -22.07 -9.75 47.21
C PHE A 601 -22.70 -9.71 45.81
N PHE A 602 -23.99 -9.36 45.74
CA PHE A 602 -24.73 -9.12 44.49
C PHE A 602 -24.71 -10.28 43.48
N ASN A 603 -24.58 -11.53 43.95
CA ASN A 603 -24.65 -12.72 43.11
C ASN A 603 -26.11 -13.04 42.74
N PHE A 604 -26.35 -13.48 41.51
CA PHE A 604 -27.65 -13.86 40.98
C PHE A 604 -27.63 -15.32 40.54
N THR A 605 -28.35 -16.19 41.24
CA THR A 605 -28.55 -17.59 40.85
C THR A 605 -30.02 -17.95 40.72
N ARG A 606 -30.32 -19.00 39.96
CA ARG A 606 -31.67 -19.54 39.83
C ARG A 606 -31.92 -20.83 40.61
N ASN A 607 -30.88 -21.58 40.99
CA ASN A 607 -31.11 -22.93 41.53
C ASN A 607 -30.00 -23.53 42.40
N LEU A 608 -28.70 -23.29 42.11
CA LEU A 608 -27.59 -23.97 42.80
C LEU A 608 -26.36 -23.07 42.95
N GLY A 609 -25.80 -23.05 44.16
CA GLY A 609 -24.41 -22.72 44.52
C GLY A 609 -23.75 -21.57 43.78
N SER A 610 -23.71 -20.37 44.39
CA SER A 610 -22.90 -19.25 43.89
C SER A 610 -22.25 -18.45 45.03
N SER A 611 -20.94 -18.21 44.97
CA SER A 611 -20.22 -17.39 45.95
C SER A 611 -19.37 -16.31 45.30
N GLY A 612 -18.98 -15.30 46.07
CA GLY A 612 -18.06 -14.25 45.65
C GLY A 612 -18.75 -12.92 45.34
N LEU A 613 -18.50 -12.30 44.20
CA LEU A 613 -19.01 -10.97 43.86
C LEU A 613 -19.60 -10.94 42.44
N LEU A 614 -20.84 -10.47 42.27
CA LEU A 614 -21.48 -10.18 40.97
C LEU A 614 -21.52 -11.36 39.97
N ASN A 615 -21.54 -12.60 40.44
CA ASN A 615 -21.69 -13.77 39.59
C ASN A 615 -23.15 -13.99 39.21
N ALA A 616 -23.43 -14.23 37.94
CA ALA A 616 -24.78 -14.44 37.40
C ALA A 616 -24.90 -15.78 36.65
N GLY A 617 -25.71 -16.70 37.17
CA GLY A 617 -25.95 -18.01 36.56
C GLY A 617 -26.13 -19.16 37.56
N LEU A 618 -25.36 -20.25 37.42
CA LEU A 618 -25.50 -21.48 38.23
C LEU A 618 -24.14 -22.13 38.48
N LEU A 619 -23.92 -22.73 39.66
CA LEU A 619 -22.69 -23.48 39.96
C LEU A 619 -21.42 -22.61 39.76
N GLN A 620 -21.33 -21.52 40.54
CA GLN A 620 -20.31 -20.48 40.35
C GLN A 620 -19.48 -20.17 41.61
N SER A 621 -18.27 -19.66 41.39
CA SER A 621 -17.53 -18.91 42.42
C SER A 621 -16.64 -17.84 41.78
N GLY A 622 -16.22 -16.87 42.59
CA GLY A 622 -15.23 -15.87 42.21
C GLY A 622 -15.85 -14.50 41.97
N ILE A 623 -15.41 -13.78 40.94
CA ILE A 623 -15.87 -12.41 40.69
C ILE A 623 -16.38 -12.26 39.26
N HIS A 624 -17.58 -11.71 39.11
CA HIS A 624 -18.16 -11.24 37.84
C HIS A 624 -18.23 -12.30 36.74
N ASN A 625 -18.55 -13.55 37.10
CA ASN A 625 -18.71 -14.64 36.14
C ASN A 625 -20.16 -14.72 35.61
N PHE A 626 -20.35 -14.93 34.31
CA PHE A 626 -21.66 -15.11 33.67
C PHE A 626 -21.79 -16.50 33.04
N GLY A 627 -22.67 -17.36 33.56
CA GLY A 627 -22.92 -18.69 32.99
C GLY A 627 -23.13 -19.81 34.00
N ASN A 628 -22.92 -21.05 33.54
CA ASN A 628 -23.12 -22.25 34.35
C ASN A 628 -21.82 -23.04 34.49
N SER A 629 -21.48 -23.50 35.71
CA SER A 629 -20.28 -24.29 36.00
C SER A 629 -18.99 -23.51 35.70
N ILE A 630 -18.77 -22.43 36.46
CA ILE A 630 -17.71 -21.46 36.24
C ILE A 630 -17.00 -21.08 37.55
N SER A 631 -15.67 -20.96 37.56
CA SER A 631 -14.94 -20.32 38.67
C SER A 631 -13.95 -19.27 38.16
N GLY A 632 -13.52 -18.39 39.06
CA GLY A 632 -12.46 -17.42 38.80
C GLY A 632 -12.99 -16.00 38.63
N PHE A 633 -12.40 -15.23 37.73
CA PHE A 633 -12.65 -13.80 37.59
C PHE A 633 -13.08 -13.49 36.17
N GLU A 634 -14.19 -12.78 35.96
CA GLU A 634 -14.68 -12.27 34.67
C GLU A 634 -14.93 -13.33 33.57
N ASN A 635 -15.16 -14.59 33.93
CA ASN A 635 -15.38 -15.64 32.94
C ASN A 635 -16.84 -15.68 32.47
N THR A 636 -17.04 -15.72 31.16
CA THR A 636 -18.35 -15.71 30.49
C THR A 636 -18.53 -16.98 29.67
N THR A 637 -19.74 -17.54 29.63
CA THR A 637 -20.07 -18.62 28.69
C THR A 637 -20.79 -18.11 27.43
N ASN A 638 -20.60 -18.83 26.33
CA ASN A 638 -21.38 -18.70 25.10
C ASN A 638 -22.52 -19.74 24.99
N LEU A 639 -22.71 -20.58 26.02
CA LEU A 639 -23.82 -21.52 26.12
C LEU A 639 -25.02 -20.89 26.82
N ASP A 640 -26.21 -21.48 26.65
CA ASP A 640 -27.36 -21.16 27.50
C ASP A 640 -27.07 -21.59 28.96
N LEU A 641 -27.68 -20.92 29.92
CA LEU A 641 -27.48 -21.10 31.37
C LEU A 641 -27.84 -22.51 31.86
N GLU A 642 -28.55 -23.31 31.06
CA GLU A 642 -28.87 -24.71 31.36
C GLU A 642 -27.68 -25.67 31.12
N PHE A 643 -26.73 -25.31 30.24
CA PHE A 643 -25.60 -26.17 29.89
C PHE A 643 -24.33 -25.82 30.66
N ARG A 644 -23.61 -26.83 31.15
CA ARG A 644 -22.33 -26.62 31.86
C ARG A 644 -21.27 -26.06 30.89
N ALA A 645 -20.75 -24.88 31.21
CA ALA A 645 -19.63 -24.28 30.49
C ALA A 645 -18.31 -25.00 30.81
N LEU A 646 -18.06 -25.32 32.08
CA LEU A 646 -16.77 -25.82 32.58
C LEU A 646 -15.60 -24.85 32.33
N ASN A 647 -15.74 -23.60 32.80
CA ASN A 647 -14.70 -22.57 32.66
C ASN A 647 -14.06 -22.22 34.00
N SER A 648 -12.74 -22.19 34.10
CA SER A 648 -12.01 -21.68 35.27
C SER A 648 -10.95 -20.67 34.85
N GLY A 649 -10.59 -19.73 35.72
CA GLY A 649 -9.45 -18.84 35.51
C GLY A 649 -9.82 -17.35 35.46
N LEU A 650 -9.27 -16.61 34.51
CA LEU A 650 -9.41 -15.14 34.45
C LEU A 650 -9.83 -14.69 33.06
N GLY A 651 -11.03 -14.18 32.87
CA GLY A 651 -11.50 -13.52 31.65
C GLY A 651 -11.73 -14.46 30.45
N ASN A 652 -12.09 -15.72 30.70
CA ASN A 652 -12.35 -16.70 29.65
C ASN A 652 -13.77 -16.57 29.08
N VAL A 653 -13.93 -16.62 27.75
CA VAL A 653 -15.20 -16.43 27.01
C VAL A 653 -15.50 -17.65 26.13
N GLY A 654 -16.33 -18.58 26.61
CA GLY A 654 -16.69 -19.79 25.86
C GLY A 654 -17.13 -20.97 26.71
N ASN A 655 -16.66 -22.17 26.36
CA ASN A 655 -16.90 -23.41 27.12
C ASN A 655 -15.66 -24.33 27.10
N HIS A 656 -15.49 -25.12 28.15
CA HIS A 656 -14.37 -26.01 28.43
C HIS A 656 -13.01 -25.28 28.50
N LEU A 657 -13.01 -24.03 28.99
CA LEU A 657 -11.84 -23.15 29.03
C LEU A 657 -11.29 -23.01 30.46
N SER A 658 -10.15 -23.64 30.73
CA SER A 658 -9.30 -23.26 31.86
C SER A 658 -8.18 -22.34 31.37
N GLY A 659 -7.69 -21.42 32.21
CA GLY A 659 -6.52 -20.59 31.93
C GLY A 659 -6.78 -19.09 32.07
N ILE A 660 -5.93 -18.28 31.45
CA ILE A 660 -5.96 -16.83 31.57
C ILE A 660 -6.28 -16.24 30.20
N PHE A 661 -7.40 -15.52 30.15
CA PHE A 661 -8.01 -14.88 29.00
C PHE A 661 -8.06 -15.86 27.82
N HIS A 662 -8.98 -16.83 27.78
CA HIS A 662 -9.17 -17.77 26.65
C HIS A 662 -10.53 -17.58 25.96
N ASN A 663 -10.64 -17.90 24.67
CA ASN A 663 -11.94 -18.00 23.98
C ASN A 663 -12.25 -19.41 23.47
N SER A 664 -13.50 -19.61 23.05
CA SER A 664 -14.02 -20.84 22.44
C SER A 664 -13.33 -21.29 21.14
N ALA A 665 -12.44 -20.48 20.55
CA ALA A 665 -11.59 -20.90 19.43
C ALA A 665 -10.23 -21.47 19.89
N GLY A 666 -9.99 -21.61 21.20
CA GLY A 666 -8.74 -22.11 21.77
C GLY A 666 -7.59 -21.10 21.78
N ALA A 667 -7.85 -19.84 21.40
CA ALA A 667 -6.87 -18.76 21.46
C ALA A 667 -7.06 -17.91 22.73
N SER A 668 -6.00 -17.26 23.20
CA SER A 668 -6.13 -16.35 24.33
C SER A 668 -6.81 -15.03 23.91
N THR A 669 -7.87 -14.60 24.61
CA THR A 669 -8.51 -13.27 24.49
C THR A 669 -7.65 -12.11 25.00
N PHE A 670 -6.45 -12.38 25.53
CA PHE A 670 -5.54 -11.35 26.01
C PHE A 670 -5.25 -10.34 24.90
N ASN A 671 -5.81 -9.13 25.03
CA ASN A 671 -5.64 -8.05 24.06
C ASN A 671 -5.07 -6.84 24.80
N PHE A 672 -3.96 -6.27 24.31
CA PHE A 672 -3.37 -5.05 24.85
C PHE A 672 -3.74 -3.85 23.97
N GLY A 673 -4.72 -3.06 24.38
CA GLY A 673 -5.26 -1.94 23.60
C GLY A 673 -6.78 -1.99 23.49
N SER A 674 -7.37 -0.92 22.95
CA SER A 674 -8.82 -0.70 22.98
C SER A 674 -9.54 -1.28 21.76
N ALA A 675 -10.82 -1.65 21.91
CA ALA A 675 -11.71 -2.08 20.82
C ALA A 675 -11.22 -3.27 19.96
N ASN A 676 -10.45 -4.20 20.54
CA ASN A 676 -10.08 -5.45 19.86
C ASN A 676 -11.18 -6.51 20.01
N GLY A 677 -11.50 -7.21 18.91
CA GLY A 677 -12.39 -8.39 18.90
C GLY A 677 -11.62 -9.62 18.43
N GLY A 678 -11.66 -10.72 19.18
CA GLY A 678 -10.74 -11.85 19.02
C GLY A 678 -9.67 -11.86 20.11
N GLY A 679 -8.47 -12.36 19.87
CA GLY A 679 -7.51 -12.62 20.95
C GLY A 679 -6.01 -12.56 20.58
N LEU A 680 -5.13 -12.30 21.56
CA LEU A 680 -3.68 -12.11 21.37
C LEU A 680 -3.34 -10.92 20.45
N ASN A 681 -4.14 -9.86 20.50
CA ASN A 681 -3.88 -8.62 19.79
C ASN A 681 -3.10 -7.61 20.65
N PHE A 682 -2.20 -6.83 20.05
CA PHE A 682 -1.44 -5.76 20.71
C PHE A 682 -1.50 -4.49 19.84
N GLY A 683 -2.09 -3.42 20.36
CA GLY A 683 -2.60 -2.26 19.60
C GLY A 683 -4.13 -2.19 19.66
N SER A 684 -4.75 -1.20 19.02
CA SER A 684 -6.21 -0.97 19.11
C SER A 684 -6.98 -1.33 17.83
N ALA A 685 -8.29 -1.57 17.94
CA ALA A 685 -9.24 -1.75 16.84
C ALA A 685 -8.98 -2.96 15.91
N ASN A 686 -8.33 -4.03 16.38
CA ASN A 686 -8.12 -5.24 15.60
C ASN A 686 -9.34 -6.19 15.66
N LEU A 687 -9.71 -6.82 14.56
CA LEU A 687 -10.79 -7.81 14.45
C LEU A 687 -10.25 -9.16 13.93
N GLY A 688 -9.99 -10.07 14.85
CA GLY A 688 -9.39 -11.39 14.65
C GLY A 688 -8.36 -11.66 15.74
N SER A 689 -7.43 -12.58 15.50
CA SER A 689 -6.49 -13.02 16.55
C SER A 689 -5.02 -12.94 16.14
N PHE A 690 -4.12 -12.76 17.10
CA PHE A 690 -2.66 -12.69 16.93
C PHE A 690 -2.16 -11.45 16.15
N ASN A 691 -2.85 -10.31 16.21
CA ASN A 691 -2.41 -9.09 15.49
C ASN A 691 -1.53 -8.15 16.34
N LEU A 692 -0.40 -7.68 15.83
CA LEU A 692 0.48 -6.70 16.46
C LEU A 692 0.47 -5.39 15.67
N GLY A 693 -0.37 -4.43 16.07
CA GLY A 693 -0.59 -3.14 15.41
C GLY A 693 -2.03 -2.68 15.60
N ASN A 694 -2.45 -1.67 14.86
CA ASN A 694 -3.78 -1.06 15.00
C ASN A 694 -4.65 -1.32 13.76
N GLY A 695 -5.95 -1.56 13.96
CA GLY A 695 -6.93 -1.57 12.87
C GLY A 695 -6.86 -2.78 11.92
N ASN A 696 -6.21 -3.88 12.31
CA ASN A 696 -6.13 -5.07 11.45
C ASN A 696 -7.43 -5.88 11.44
N ILE A 697 -7.76 -6.51 10.32
CA ILE A 697 -8.92 -7.41 10.17
C ILE A 697 -8.42 -8.77 9.67
N GLY A 698 -8.82 -9.86 10.32
CA GLY A 698 -8.19 -11.18 10.15
C GLY A 698 -7.13 -11.44 11.22
N GLY A 699 -6.21 -12.37 10.98
CA GLY A 699 -5.31 -12.86 12.04
C GLY A 699 -3.84 -12.91 11.68
N PHE A 700 -2.98 -13.01 12.69
CA PHE A 700 -1.51 -13.06 12.56
C PHE A 700 -0.87 -11.86 11.84
N ASN A 701 -1.54 -10.70 11.79
CA ASN A 701 -1.00 -9.52 11.10
C ASN A 701 -0.06 -8.71 12.02
N VAL A 702 1.06 -8.23 11.49
CA VAL A 702 2.01 -7.35 12.19
C VAL A 702 2.07 -6.02 11.44
N GLY A 703 2.00 -4.89 12.14
CA GLY A 703 1.79 -3.54 11.61
C GLY A 703 0.30 -3.14 11.52
N ASP A 704 0.00 -1.95 11.01
CA ASP A 704 -1.33 -1.34 11.06
C ASP A 704 -2.18 -1.58 9.80
N ALA A 705 -3.50 -1.60 9.96
CA ALA A 705 -4.53 -1.54 8.91
C ALA A 705 -4.52 -2.68 7.86
N ASN A 706 -3.93 -3.83 8.16
CA ASN A 706 -3.97 -4.99 7.27
C ASN A 706 -5.34 -5.68 7.28
N ARG A 707 -5.75 -6.30 6.17
CA ARG A 707 -6.96 -7.13 6.05
C ARG A 707 -6.63 -8.48 5.42
N GLY A 708 -6.56 -9.53 6.22
CA GLY A 708 -6.30 -10.91 5.81
C GLY A 708 -5.56 -11.70 6.89
N PHE A 709 -4.87 -12.75 6.49
CA PHE A 709 -4.13 -13.64 7.37
C PHE A 709 -2.61 -13.50 7.18
N ALA A 710 -1.84 -13.46 8.27
CA ALA A 710 -0.37 -13.51 8.29
C ALA A 710 0.35 -12.42 7.47
N ASN A 711 -0.15 -11.18 7.45
CA ASN A 711 0.57 -10.06 6.83
C ASN A 711 1.62 -9.43 7.76
N PHE A 712 2.72 -8.93 7.22
CA PHE A 712 3.71 -8.14 7.95
C PHE A 712 3.91 -6.79 7.27
N GLY A 713 3.69 -5.69 7.97
CA GLY A 713 3.75 -4.30 7.48
C GLY A 713 2.39 -3.60 7.56
N LEU A 714 2.15 -2.63 6.67
CA LEU A 714 1.05 -1.66 6.81
C LEU A 714 0.08 -1.78 5.63
N ALA A 715 -1.23 -1.72 5.89
CA ALA A 715 -2.27 -1.58 4.88
C ALA A 715 -2.31 -2.66 3.76
N ASN A 716 -1.87 -3.89 4.05
CA ASN A 716 -1.99 -5.00 3.09
C ASN A 716 -3.39 -5.61 3.10
N PHE A 717 -3.94 -5.98 1.95
CA PHE A 717 -5.24 -6.63 1.78
C PHE A 717 -5.05 -7.97 1.06
N GLY A 718 -5.43 -9.10 1.67
CA GLY A 718 -5.08 -10.45 1.23
C GLY A 718 -4.19 -11.16 2.25
N ASP A 719 -3.73 -12.36 1.93
CA ASP A 719 -3.05 -13.25 2.89
C ASP A 719 -1.54 -13.38 2.61
N ASN A 720 -0.72 -13.54 3.66
CA ASN A 720 0.72 -13.82 3.60
C ASN A 720 1.61 -12.75 2.92
N ASN A 721 1.22 -11.46 2.96
CA ASN A 721 2.05 -10.39 2.40
C ASN A 721 3.12 -9.88 3.38
N PHE A 722 4.29 -9.46 2.88
CA PHE A 722 5.35 -8.83 3.66
C PHE A 722 5.78 -7.50 3.03
N GLY A 723 5.58 -6.39 3.72
CA GLY A 723 5.84 -5.01 3.27
C GLY A 723 4.56 -4.17 3.36
N PHE A 724 4.43 -3.08 2.59
CA PHE A 724 3.32 -2.11 2.78
C PHE A 724 2.41 -1.97 1.55
N GLY A 725 1.09 -1.94 1.75
CA GLY A 725 0.10 -1.55 0.75
C GLY A 725 -0.16 -2.57 -0.37
N ASN A 726 0.12 -3.86 -0.14
CA ASN A 726 -0.15 -4.90 -1.15
C ASN A 726 -1.64 -5.29 -1.21
N LEU A 727 -2.13 -5.74 -2.37
CA LEU A 727 -3.51 -6.17 -2.62
C LEU A 727 -3.56 -7.52 -3.35
N GLY A 728 -3.85 -8.60 -2.63
CA GLY A 728 -3.74 -9.99 -3.08
C GLY A 728 -2.83 -10.78 -2.13
N ASP A 729 -2.43 -11.98 -2.53
CA ASP A 729 -1.80 -12.94 -1.60
C ASP A 729 -0.30 -13.14 -1.87
N PHE A 730 0.47 -13.52 -0.84
CA PHE A 730 1.89 -13.91 -0.94
C PHE A 730 2.85 -12.86 -1.53
N ASN A 731 2.54 -11.56 -1.48
CA ASN A 731 3.41 -10.52 -2.02
C ASN A 731 4.51 -10.09 -1.05
N LEU A 732 5.76 -10.01 -1.51
CA LEU A 732 6.94 -9.55 -0.76
C LEU A 732 7.42 -8.20 -1.29
N GLY A 733 6.97 -7.10 -0.68
CA GLY A 733 7.45 -5.74 -0.89
C GLY A 733 6.33 -4.71 -0.79
N PHE A 734 6.29 -3.72 -1.67
CA PHE A 734 5.45 -2.53 -1.47
C PHE A 734 4.50 -2.26 -2.65
N GLY A 735 3.21 -2.09 -2.38
CA GLY A 735 2.22 -1.67 -3.37
C GLY A 735 1.94 -2.66 -4.49
N ASN A 736 2.21 -3.96 -4.32
CA ASN A 736 1.94 -4.97 -5.35
C ASN A 736 0.46 -5.36 -5.35
N THR A 737 -0.10 -5.68 -6.52
CA THR A 737 -1.48 -6.16 -6.69
C THR A 737 -1.48 -7.51 -7.43
N GLY A 738 -2.18 -8.53 -6.92
CA GLY A 738 -2.19 -9.90 -7.43
C GLY A 738 -1.46 -10.88 -6.51
N VAL A 739 -1.04 -12.04 -7.02
CA VAL A 739 -0.52 -13.14 -6.19
C VAL A 739 0.99 -13.36 -6.38
N GLY A 740 1.75 -13.43 -5.29
CA GLY A 740 3.13 -13.94 -5.29
C GLY A 740 4.18 -13.00 -5.89
N ASN A 741 3.93 -11.69 -5.95
CA ASN A 741 4.91 -10.73 -6.47
C ASN A 741 6.01 -10.42 -5.46
N ILE A 742 7.23 -10.18 -5.93
CA ILE A 742 8.39 -9.78 -5.12
C ILE A 742 8.90 -8.42 -5.61
N GLY A 743 8.87 -7.38 -4.79
CA GLY A 743 9.38 -6.05 -5.09
C GLY A 743 8.33 -4.95 -4.95
N PHE A 744 8.29 -3.99 -5.87
CA PHE A 744 7.53 -2.75 -5.70
C PHE A 744 6.55 -2.51 -6.87
N GLY A 745 5.27 -2.26 -6.57
CA GLY A 745 4.30 -1.75 -7.54
C GLY A 745 3.95 -2.71 -8.69
N ASN A 746 4.20 -4.01 -8.55
CA ASN A 746 3.86 -4.98 -9.60
C ASN A 746 2.35 -5.27 -9.61
N THR A 747 1.75 -5.51 -10.76
CA THR A 747 0.32 -5.80 -10.95
C THR A 747 0.12 -7.10 -11.74
N GLY A 748 -0.63 -8.06 -11.23
CA GLY A 748 -0.72 -9.43 -11.74
C GLY A 748 0.08 -10.40 -10.87
N ASP A 749 0.52 -11.55 -11.40
CA ASP A 749 0.99 -12.65 -10.56
C ASP A 749 2.47 -13.02 -10.78
N TYR A 750 3.16 -13.43 -9.71
CA TYR A 750 4.53 -13.98 -9.73
C TYR A 750 5.60 -13.06 -10.37
N ASN A 751 5.40 -11.75 -10.37
CA ASN A 751 6.41 -10.81 -10.90
C ASN A 751 7.51 -10.52 -9.86
N ILE A 752 8.77 -10.42 -10.30
CA ILE A 752 9.92 -10.12 -9.45
C ILE A 752 10.58 -8.82 -9.92
N GLY A 753 10.40 -7.72 -9.19
CA GLY A 753 11.09 -6.44 -9.41
C GLY A 753 10.19 -5.23 -9.24
N PHE A 754 10.23 -4.27 -10.16
CA PHE A 754 9.61 -2.94 -10.01
C PHE A 754 8.61 -2.63 -11.12
N GLY A 755 7.34 -2.39 -10.80
CA GLY A 755 6.35 -1.84 -11.72
C GLY A 755 5.96 -2.75 -12.90
N ASN A 756 6.14 -4.07 -12.78
CA ASN A 756 5.75 -5.00 -13.85
C ASN A 756 4.24 -5.26 -13.85
N THR A 757 3.63 -5.40 -15.04
CA THR A 757 2.20 -5.68 -15.23
C THR A 757 2.00 -6.98 -16.01
N GLY A 758 1.25 -7.94 -15.47
CA GLY A 758 0.99 -9.26 -16.06
C GLY A 758 1.54 -10.39 -15.19
N SER A 759 1.94 -11.52 -15.78
CA SER A 759 2.33 -12.72 -15.01
C SER A 759 3.77 -13.19 -15.25
N GLY A 760 4.54 -13.40 -14.18
CA GLY A 760 5.86 -14.05 -14.23
C GLY A 760 6.99 -13.21 -14.82
N ASN A 761 6.90 -11.88 -14.78
CA ASN A 761 7.97 -11.00 -15.27
C ASN A 761 9.08 -10.80 -14.23
N ILE A 762 10.34 -10.74 -14.65
CA ILE A 762 11.50 -10.48 -13.80
C ILE A 762 12.20 -9.20 -14.26
N GLY A 763 12.15 -8.13 -13.46
CA GLY A 763 12.91 -6.88 -13.68
C GLY A 763 12.06 -5.62 -13.51
N LEU A 764 12.13 -4.65 -14.43
CA LEU A 764 11.53 -3.33 -14.24
C LEU A 764 10.58 -2.92 -15.39
N ALA A 765 9.38 -2.47 -15.07
CA ALA A 765 8.38 -1.91 -16.00
C ALA A 765 8.03 -2.81 -17.20
N ASN A 766 8.05 -4.14 -17.05
CA ASN A 766 7.62 -5.05 -18.11
C ASN A 766 6.10 -5.23 -18.11
N THR A 767 5.48 -5.23 -19.28
CA THR A 767 4.04 -5.45 -19.50
C THR A 767 3.81 -6.71 -20.33
N GLY A 768 2.97 -7.62 -19.84
CA GLY A 768 2.70 -8.94 -20.43
C GLY A 768 3.25 -10.07 -19.56
N ASN A 769 3.64 -11.21 -20.13
CA ASN A 769 3.89 -12.44 -19.34
C ASN A 769 5.26 -13.06 -19.62
N GLY A 770 5.98 -13.47 -18.57
CA GLY A 770 7.23 -14.24 -18.67
C GLY A 770 8.44 -13.43 -19.18
N ASN A 771 8.40 -12.09 -19.13
CA ASN A 771 9.51 -11.27 -19.61
C ASN A 771 10.60 -11.10 -18.55
N TRP A 772 11.86 -11.32 -18.88
CA TRP A 772 13.01 -11.08 -18.00
C TRP A 772 13.83 -9.90 -18.50
N GLY A 773 13.66 -8.73 -17.90
CA GLY A 773 14.33 -7.53 -18.35
C GLY A 773 13.78 -6.21 -17.86
N VAL A 774 13.97 -5.16 -18.67
CA VAL A 774 13.52 -3.81 -18.34
C VAL A 774 12.73 -3.21 -19.50
N GLY A 775 11.47 -2.84 -19.29
CA GLY A 775 10.66 -2.04 -20.23
C GLY A 775 10.10 -2.81 -21.43
N PHE A 776 9.85 -4.11 -21.32
CA PHE A 776 9.20 -4.88 -22.38
C PHE A 776 7.68 -4.65 -22.44
N THR A 777 7.10 -4.78 -23.64
CA THR A 777 5.67 -5.02 -23.83
C THR A 777 5.51 -6.24 -24.74
N GLY A 778 5.13 -7.39 -24.19
CA GLY A 778 5.09 -8.67 -24.92
C GLY A 778 5.10 -9.90 -24.00
N THR A 779 5.42 -11.07 -24.53
CA THR A 779 5.55 -12.30 -23.73
C THR A 779 6.84 -13.05 -24.01
N ASN A 780 7.41 -13.68 -22.97
CA ASN A 780 8.63 -14.49 -23.00
C ASN A 780 9.87 -13.78 -23.61
N LEU A 781 10.00 -12.47 -23.38
CA LEU A 781 11.13 -11.66 -23.87
C LEU A 781 12.28 -11.59 -22.84
N LEU A 782 13.52 -11.39 -23.30
CA LEU A 782 14.72 -11.32 -22.46
C LEU A 782 15.61 -10.13 -22.86
N GLY A 783 16.07 -9.31 -21.91
CA GLY A 783 16.98 -8.18 -22.14
C GLY A 783 16.44 -6.79 -21.73
N PHE A 784 16.60 -5.77 -22.58
CA PHE A 784 16.04 -4.43 -22.36
C PHE A 784 15.02 -4.13 -23.47
N GLY A 785 13.76 -3.95 -23.08
CA GLY A 785 12.69 -3.48 -23.94
C GLY A 785 12.77 -1.97 -24.21
N ALA A 786 12.09 -1.55 -25.28
CA ALA A 786 12.21 -0.21 -25.83
C ALA A 786 11.49 0.83 -24.95
N LEU A 787 12.20 1.36 -23.96
CA LEU A 787 11.80 2.54 -23.17
C LEU A 787 11.79 3.86 -23.98
N ASN A 788 11.56 3.81 -25.29
CA ASN A 788 11.47 4.99 -26.15
C ASN A 788 10.03 5.13 -26.68
N SER A 789 9.49 6.36 -26.69
CA SER A 789 8.19 6.68 -27.27
C SER A 789 8.35 7.32 -28.65
N GLY A 790 7.61 6.84 -29.65
CA GLY A 790 7.80 7.25 -31.06
C GLY A 790 8.89 6.47 -31.80
N SER A 791 9.10 6.79 -33.07
CA SER A 791 9.83 5.96 -34.05
C SER A 791 11.36 6.15 -34.03
N ASN A 792 12.09 5.19 -34.60
CA ASN A 792 13.53 5.29 -34.93
C ASN A 792 14.50 5.67 -33.77
N ASN A 793 14.05 5.65 -32.52
CA ASN A 793 14.85 6.03 -31.36
C ASN A 793 15.82 4.92 -30.94
N ILE A 794 17.07 5.27 -30.62
CA ILE A 794 18.16 4.36 -30.24
C ILE A 794 18.65 4.74 -28.83
N GLY A 795 18.45 3.87 -27.84
CA GLY A 795 18.86 4.12 -26.44
C GLY A 795 17.69 4.05 -25.46
N LEU A 796 17.67 4.89 -24.42
CA LEU A 796 16.72 4.82 -23.30
C LEU A 796 15.94 6.13 -23.11
N PHE A 797 14.65 6.06 -22.76
CA PHE A 797 13.81 7.20 -22.39
C PHE A 797 13.65 8.31 -23.45
N ASN A 798 13.97 8.04 -24.72
CA ASN A 798 13.79 9.04 -25.77
C ASN A 798 12.32 9.14 -26.20
N SER A 799 11.88 10.33 -26.59
CA SER A 799 10.51 10.61 -27.05
C SER A 799 10.52 11.33 -28.40
N GLY A 800 9.64 10.97 -29.33
CA GLY A 800 9.58 11.52 -30.68
C GLY A 800 10.24 10.61 -31.72
N ASP A 801 10.93 11.16 -32.73
CA ASP A 801 11.43 10.37 -33.88
C ASP A 801 12.96 10.45 -34.07
N GLY A 802 13.64 9.31 -34.20
CA GLY A 802 15.04 9.25 -34.65
C GLY A 802 16.09 9.70 -33.64
N ASN A 803 15.75 9.86 -32.36
CA ASN A 803 16.70 10.33 -31.35
C ASN A 803 17.65 9.20 -30.88
N THR A 804 18.92 9.52 -30.65
CA THR A 804 19.94 8.57 -30.18
C THR A 804 20.52 9.00 -28.84
N GLY A 805 20.45 8.15 -27.81
CA GLY A 805 21.05 8.36 -26.49
C GLY A 805 20.05 8.21 -25.35
N ILE A 806 20.05 9.12 -24.36
CA ILE A 806 19.25 8.99 -23.13
C ILE A 806 18.34 10.21 -22.93
N GLY A 807 17.02 10.00 -22.84
CA GLY A 807 16.08 11.04 -22.40
C GLY A 807 15.84 12.19 -23.39
N ASN A 808 16.20 12.04 -24.66
CA ASN A 808 15.99 13.11 -25.65
C ASN A 808 14.54 13.16 -26.12
N THR A 809 13.95 14.35 -26.28
CA THR A 809 12.56 14.56 -26.72
C THR A 809 12.52 15.36 -28.03
N GLY A 810 11.71 14.94 -29.00
CA GLY A 810 11.53 15.60 -30.31
C GLY A 810 12.14 14.79 -31.47
N THR A 811 12.86 15.41 -32.42
CA THR A 811 13.34 14.72 -33.63
C THR A 811 14.86 14.70 -33.80
N SER A 812 15.43 13.55 -34.15
CA SER A 812 16.82 13.38 -34.58
C SER A 812 17.89 13.98 -33.64
N ASN A 813 17.63 14.06 -32.34
CA ASN A 813 18.62 14.53 -31.37
C ASN A 813 19.63 13.42 -31.02
N PHE A 814 20.89 13.77 -30.79
CA PHE A 814 21.95 12.83 -30.42
C PHE A 814 22.59 13.22 -29.08
N GLY A 815 22.47 12.40 -28.03
CA GLY A 815 23.13 12.60 -26.74
C GLY A 815 22.19 12.42 -25.54
N ILE A 816 22.18 13.34 -24.58
CA ILE A 816 21.46 13.18 -23.30
C ILE A 816 20.51 14.36 -23.05
N GLY A 817 19.21 14.11 -22.86
CA GLY A 817 18.24 15.10 -22.38
C GLY A 817 17.96 16.28 -23.32
N ASN A 818 18.31 16.19 -24.61
CA ASN A 818 18.03 17.26 -25.57
C ASN A 818 16.53 17.32 -25.92
N THR A 819 15.97 18.52 -26.13
CA THR A 819 14.55 18.73 -26.41
C THR A 819 14.34 19.54 -27.70
N GLY A 820 13.53 19.07 -28.65
CA GLY A 820 13.31 19.71 -29.95
C GLY A 820 13.95 18.92 -31.09
N SER A 821 14.64 19.55 -32.04
CA SER A 821 15.05 18.90 -33.30
C SER A 821 16.54 19.02 -33.61
N TYR A 822 17.18 17.94 -34.07
CA TYR A 822 18.57 17.91 -34.57
C TYR A 822 19.66 18.40 -33.59
N ASN A 823 19.40 18.41 -32.28
CA ASN A 823 20.39 18.84 -31.30
C ASN A 823 21.40 17.71 -30.99
N THR A 824 22.68 18.05 -30.85
CA THR A 824 23.77 17.11 -30.54
C THR A 824 24.47 17.50 -29.24
N GLY A 825 24.48 16.62 -28.23
CA GLY A 825 25.17 16.82 -26.95
C GLY A 825 24.27 16.63 -25.73
N ILE A 826 24.30 17.53 -24.75
CA ILE A 826 23.60 17.34 -23.46
C ILE A 826 22.64 18.50 -23.15
N GLY A 827 21.35 18.24 -22.95
CA GLY A 827 20.41 19.21 -22.40
C GLY A 827 20.12 20.43 -23.28
N ASN A 828 20.37 20.36 -24.59
CA ASN A 828 20.06 21.45 -25.51
C ASN A 828 18.56 21.50 -25.81
N THR A 829 17.98 22.69 -26.05
CA THR A 829 16.55 22.87 -26.33
C THR A 829 16.28 23.67 -27.62
N SER A 830 15.15 23.39 -28.27
CA SER A 830 14.75 23.88 -29.61
C SER A 830 15.55 23.22 -30.74
N SER A 831 16.28 23.91 -31.64
CA SER A 831 16.72 23.29 -32.91
C SER A 831 18.22 23.38 -33.26
N THR A 832 18.78 22.29 -33.76
CA THR A 832 20.09 22.24 -34.44
C THR A 832 21.27 22.75 -33.60
N ASN A 833 21.17 22.68 -32.26
CA ASN A 833 22.24 23.11 -31.37
C ASN A 833 23.27 22.00 -31.15
N THR A 834 24.55 22.35 -30.98
CA THR A 834 25.63 21.39 -30.70
C THR A 834 26.39 21.77 -29.42
N GLY A 835 26.42 20.89 -28.42
CA GLY A 835 27.17 21.05 -27.17
C GLY A 835 26.32 20.82 -25.92
N ILE A 836 26.41 21.66 -24.88
CA ILE A 836 25.72 21.42 -23.59
C ILE A 836 24.81 22.60 -23.23
N GLY A 837 23.56 22.35 -22.91
CA GLY A 837 22.65 23.33 -22.28
C GLY A 837 22.25 24.51 -23.15
N ASN A 838 22.46 24.46 -24.48
CA ASN A 838 22.08 25.57 -25.36
C ASN A 838 20.56 25.61 -25.58
N THR A 839 19.96 26.79 -25.68
CA THR A 839 18.50 27.00 -25.83
C THR A 839 18.21 27.91 -27.01
N GLY A 840 17.41 27.45 -27.96
CA GLY A 840 17.06 28.19 -29.18
C GLY A 840 17.60 27.50 -30.44
N SER A 841 18.11 28.21 -31.45
CA SER A 841 18.40 27.58 -32.76
C SER A 841 19.82 27.77 -33.29
N PHE A 842 20.47 26.70 -33.75
CA PHE A 842 21.80 26.71 -34.39
C PHE A 842 22.96 27.21 -33.49
N ASN A 843 22.87 27.07 -32.17
CA ASN A 843 23.97 27.43 -31.27
C ASN A 843 25.02 26.31 -31.18
N THR A 844 26.31 26.67 -31.05
CA THR A 844 27.41 25.73 -30.86
C THR A 844 28.23 26.09 -29.61
N GLY A 845 28.33 25.18 -28.64
CA GLY A 845 29.13 25.36 -27.42
C GLY A 845 28.35 25.06 -26.14
N LEU A 846 28.49 25.88 -25.11
CA LEU A 846 27.98 25.60 -23.76
C LEU A 846 27.03 26.72 -23.32
N PHE A 847 25.83 26.38 -22.86
CA PHE A 847 24.84 27.26 -22.20
C PHE A 847 24.41 28.53 -22.97
N ASN A 848 24.52 28.54 -24.30
CA ASN A 848 24.05 29.69 -25.09
C ASN A 848 22.51 29.73 -25.17
N SER A 849 21.91 30.92 -25.14
CA SER A 849 20.47 31.15 -25.27
C SER A 849 20.18 32.08 -26.46
N GLY A 850 19.16 31.79 -27.26
CA GLY A 850 18.85 32.48 -28.53
C GLY A 850 19.35 31.70 -29.75
N SER A 851 19.85 32.34 -30.80
CA SER A 851 20.14 31.64 -32.07
C SER A 851 21.48 31.98 -32.72
N LEU A 852 22.12 31.03 -33.41
CA LEU A 852 23.40 31.22 -34.13
C LEU A 852 24.58 31.66 -33.25
N ASN A 853 24.57 31.38 -31.95
CA ASN A 853 25.70 31.71 -31.07
C ASN A 853 26.79 30.63 -31.10
N THR A 854 28.06 31.02 -31.00
CA THR A 854 29.20 30.10 -30.88
C THR A 854 30.07 30.43 -29.67
N GLY A 855 30.20 29.50 -28.71
CA GLY A 855 31.06 29.62 -27.52
C GLY A 855 30.35 29.31 -26.19
N LEU A 856 30.71 30.00 -25.11
CA LEU A 856 30.16 29.81 -23.76
C LEU A 856 29.10 30.87 -23.41
N SER A 857 27.95 30.48 -22.89
CA SER A 857 26.98 31.32 -22.16
C SER A 857 26.59 32.64 -22.83
N ASN A 858 26.50 32.68 -24.17
CA ASN A 858 26.00 33.85 -24.88
C ASN A 858 24.47 33.88 -24.86
N ALA A 859 23.83 35.03 -24.65
CA ALA A 859 22.37 35.20 -24.59
C ALA A 859 21.88 36.24 -25.58
N GLY A 860 21.23 35.82 -26.66
CA GLY A 860 20.78 36.65 -27.79
C GLY A 860 21.08 35.93 -29.11
N SER A 861 21.31 36.64 -30.22
CA SER A 861 21.55 35.96 -31.52
C SER A 861 22.86 36.33 -32.19
N THR A 862 23.49 35.38 -32.88
CA THR A 862 24.65 35.59 -33.75
C THR A 862 25.90 36.10 -33.01
N ASN A 863 26.10 35.68 -31.75
CA ASN A 863 27.31 36.00 -30.99
C ASN A 863 28.43 34.98 -31.22
N THR A 864 29.70 35.40 -31.18
CA THR A 864 30.86 34.49 -31.21
C THR A 864 31.87 34.84 -30.12
N GLY A 865 32.16 33.90 -29.23
CA GLY A 865 33.00 34.07 -28.04
C GLY A 865 32.25 33.69 -26.76
N ASN A 866 32.60 34.26 -25.62
CA ASN A 866 32.11 33.82 -24.31
C ASN A 866 31.35 34.92 -23.57
N LEU A 867 30.25 34.56 -22.90
CA LEU A 867 29.49 35.40 -21.96
C LEU A 867 28.96 36.71 -22.56
N ASN A 868 28.60 36.71 -23.85
CA ASN A 868 27.99 37.88 -24.50
C ASN A 868 26.47 37.89 -24.35
N ALA A 869 25.87 38.96 -23.82
CA ALA A 869 24.43 39.16 -23.79
C ALA A 869 23.99 40.19 -24.86
N GLY A 870 22.82 40.05 -25.48
CA GLY A 870 22.47 40.76 -26.71
C GLY A 870 22.94 40.01 -27.96
N SER A 871 22.89 40.65 -29.15
CA SER A 871 23.04 39.99 -30.45
C SER A 871 24.16 40.59 -31.30
N LEU A 872 24.74 39.83 -32.23
CA LEU A 872 25.80 40.23 -33.17
C LEU A 872 27.14 40.62 -32.50
N ASN A 873 27.45 40.09 -31.31
CA ASN A 873 28.71 40.38 -30.62
C ASN A 873 29.84 39.43 -31.05
N THR A 874 31.09 39.90 -31.06
CA THR A 874 32.28 39.06 -31.28
C THR A 874 33.39 39.36 -30.27
N GLY A 875 33.89 38.33 -29.59
CA GLY A 875 34.81 38.42 -28.45
C GLY A 875 34.12 38.01 -27.14
N ASP A 876 34.66 38.39 -25.97
CA ASP A 876 34.14 37.89 -24.67
C ASP A 876 33.54 39.00 -23.77
N PHE A 877 32.55 38.64 -22.96
CA PHE A 877 31.89 39.45 -21.93
C PHE A 877 31.18 40.73 -22.42
N ASN A 878 30.75 40.80 -23.68
CA ASN A 878 30.03 41.97 -24.19
C ASN A 878 28.53 41.91 -23.90
N THR A 879 27.91 42.97 -23.35
CA THR A 879 26.46 43.03 -23.13
C THR A 879 25.80 44.11 -24.01
N GLY A 880 24.63 43.85 -24.59
CA GLY A 880 24.03 44.67 -25.65
C GLY A 880 24.40 44.17 -27.06
N ASN A 881 24.07 44.91 -28.13
CA ASN A 881 24.12 44.37 -29.50
C ASN A 881 25.25 44.96 -30.38
N SER A 882 25.81 44.14 -31.28
CA SER A 882 26.77 44.56 -32.32
C SER A 882 28.11 45.08 -31.80
N ASN A 883 28.62 44.51 -30.70
CA ASN A 883 29.92 44.88 -30.14
C ASN A 883 31.05 43.96 -30.63
N THR A 884 32.26 44.50 -30.79
CA THR A 884 33.46 43.71 -31.12
C THR A 884 34.59 43.98 -30.13
N GLY A 885 35.07 42.93 -29.46
CA GLY A 885 36.19 42.96 -28.51
C GLY A 885 35.81 42.38 -27.14
N TYR A 886 36.30 42.97 -26.05
CA TYR A 886 36.20 42.37 -24.70
C TYR A 886 35.50 43.29 -23.69
N TYR A 887 34.59 42.76 -22.88
CA TYR A 887 33.93 43.47 -21.76
C TYR A 887 33.18 44.77 -22.16
N ASN A 888 32.62 44.88 -23.37
CA ASN A 888 31.87 46.07 -23.78
C ASN A 888 30.38 45.97 -23.43
N THR A 889 29.80 46.94 -22.73
CA THR A 889 28.37 46.99 -22.39
C THR A 889 27.65 48.11 -23.15
N GLY A 890 26.44 47.88 -23.66
CA GLY A 890 25.74 48.75 -24.62
C GLY A 890 25.82 48.24 -26.07
N ASN A 891 25.48 49.05 -27.07
CA ASN A 891 25.36 48.62 -28.47
C ASN A 891 26.40 49.28 -29.39
N LEU A 892 26.85 48.61 -30.46
CA LEU A 892 27.72 49.15 -31.52
C LEU A 892 29.14 49.57 -31.07
N ASN A 893 29.68 48.98 -30.00
CA ASN A 893 31.01 49.31 -29.50
C ASN A 893 32.13 48.52 -30.20
N THR A 894 33.32 49.11 -30.33
CA THR A 894 34.53 48.39 -30.73
C THR A 894 35.69 48.68 -29.77
N GLY A 895 36.31 47.62 -29.23
CA GLY A 895 37.48 47.69 -28.36
C GLY A 895 37.31 46.94 -27.03
N VAL A 896 37.79 47.50 -25.92
CA VAL A 896 37.81 46.79 -24.63
C VAL A 896 37.31 47.65 -23.47
N LEU A 897 36.47 47.07 -22.60
CA LEU A 897 35.94 47.70 -21.37
C LEU A 897 35.15 49.00 -21.62
N ASN A 898 34.42 49.10 -22.74
CA ASN A 898 33.56 50.25 -23.02
C ASN A 898 32.15 50.05 -22.46
N SER A 899 31.57 50.98 -21.69
CA SER A 899 30.13 51.02 -21.38
C SER A 899 29.43 52.18 -22.11
N GLY A 900 28.22 51.95 -22.61
CA GLY A 900 27.45 52.90 -23.43
C GLY A 900 27.33 52.45 -24.90
N ASN A 901 26.70 53.24 -25.76
CA ASN A 901 26.44 52.92 -27.16
C ASN A 901 27.39 53.64 -28.15
N ARG A 902 27.81 52.95 -29.22
CA ARG A 902 28.58 53.44 -30.38
C ARG A 902 30.02 53.91 -30.06
N ASN A 903 30.64 53.34 -29.03
CA ASN A 903 31.98 53.74 -28.60
C ASN A 903 33.09 53.07 -29.42
N ASN A 904 34.24 53.74 -29.53
CA ASN A 904 35.43 53.18 -30.19
C ASN A 904 36.69 53.44 -29.34
N GLY A 905 37.33 52.38 -28.86
CA GLY A 905 38.57 52.46 -28.06
C GLY A 905 38.52 51.63 -26.77
N TYR A 906 39.10 52.16 -25.70
CA TYR A 906 39.31 51.44 -24.45
C TYR A 906 38.81 52.25 -23.25
N LEU A 907 38.15 51.59 -22.28
CA LEU A 907 37.71 52.17 -21.00
C LEU A 907 36.70 53.34 -21.10
N TRP A 908 35.99 53.50 -22.22
CA TRP A 908 34.90 54.48 -22.33
C TRP A 908 33.71 54.08 -21.45
N ARG A 909 32.90 55.04 -20.96
CA ARG A 909 31.83 54.74 -19.99
C ARG A 909 30.46 55.35 -20.23
N GLY A 910 30.28 56.13 -21.28
CA GLY A 910 28.97 56.63 -21.74
C GLY A 910 28.83 56.53 -23.25
N ASP A 911 27.66 56.90 -23.77
CA ASP A 911 27.33 56.83 -25.20
C ASP A 911 28.16 57.80 -26.05
N ASN A 912 28.39 57.41 -27.31
CA ASN A 912 29.10 58.17 -28.35
C ASN A 912 30.51 58.66 -27.93
N GLN A 913 31.19 57.93 -27.05
CA GLN A 913 32.54 58.24 -26.60
C GLN A 913 33.61 57.71 -27.57
N GLY A 914 34.64 58.53 -27.80
CA GLY A 914 35.46 58.43 -29.01
C GLY A 914 34.81 59.08 -30.26
N GLN A 915 33.66 59.75 -30.12
CA GLN A 915 33.06 60.65 -31.12
C GLN A 915 33.16 62.12 -30.62
N PHE A 916 32.77 63.10 -31.44
CA PHE A 916 33.01 64.54 -31.20
C PHE A 916 31.71 65.38 -31.24
N GLY A 917 31.45 66.19 -30.20
CA GLY A 917 30.28 67.12 -30.04
C GLY A 917 30.26 67.83 -28.66
N PHE A 918 29.42 68.87 -28.43
CA PHE A 918 29.35 69.64 -27.15
C PHE A 918 28.04 70.44 -26.90
N ASP A 919 27.64 70.60 -25.62
CA ASP A 919 26.36 71.21 -25.12
C ASP A 919 26.50 72.01 -23.79
N PHE A 920 25.46 72.72 -23.28
CA PHE A 920 25.56 73.58 -22.07
C PHE A 920 24.28 73.81 -21.18
N GLY A 921 24.29 73.31 -19.91
CA GLY A 921 23.70 73.90 -18.67
C GLY A 921 22.25 73.58 -18.19
N ILE A 922 21.76 73.86 -16.93
CA ILE A 922 22.36 73.98 -15.55
C ILE A 922 21.26 73.84 -14.40
N THR A 923 21.57 73.20 -13.22
CA THR A 923 20.88 73.29 -11.85
C THR A 923 19.37 72.91 -11.72
N MET A 924 18.67 72.65 -10.57
CA MET A 924 18.89 72.61 -9.07
C MET A 924 17.87 71.69 -8.26
N PRO A 925 18.03 71.33 -6.94
CA PRO A 925 17.24 70.30 -6.21
C PRO A 925 16.21 70.74 -5.09
N GLY A 926 15.32 69.85 -4.59
CA GLY A 926 14.29 70.08 -3.54
C GLY A 926 13.77 68.79 -2.84
N ILE A 927 13.24 68.86 -1.59
CA ILE A 927 13.27 67.79 -0.54
C ILE A 927 11.93 67.57 0.23
N PRO A 928 11.53 66.31 0.55
CA PRO A 928 10.46 65.97 1.52
C PRO A 928 10.83 65.09 2.74
N LEU A 929 9.90 64.98 3.72
CA LEU A 929 10.08 64.34 5.04
C LEU A 929 8.76 63.71 5.58
N GLU A 930 8.84 62.52 6.21
CA GLU A 930 7.67 61.75 6.70
C GLU A 930 8.06 60.78 7.85
N ILE A 931 7.30 60.73 8.96
CA ILE A 931 7.60 59.90 10.17
C ILE A 931 6.31 59.46 10.91
N GLY A 932 6.20 58.17 11.26
CA GLY A 932 5.19 57.62 12.19
C GLY A 932 5.70 56.39 12.96
N VAL A 933 5.33 56.25 14.25
CA VAL A 933 5.86 55.21 15.17
C VAL A 933 4.77 54.69 16.12
N ASN A 934 4.70 53.37 16.33
CA ASN A 934 3.88 52.71 17.36
C ASN A 934 4.78 52.12 18.47
N VAL A 935 4.37 52.23 19.74
CA VAL A 935 5.09 51.64 20.90
C VAL A 935 4.10 50.98 21.86
N ASP A 936 4.26 49.68 22.12
CA ASP A 936 3.69 49.00 23.29
C ASP A 936 4.78 48.86 24.38
N LEU A 937 4.42 48.96 25.66
CA LEU A 937 5.34 48.72 26.78
C LEU A 937 4.64 47.87 27.86
N ALA A 938 5.36 46.93 28.47
CA ALA A 938 4.77 45.94 29.37
C ALA A 938 5.72 45.49 30.51
N ILE A 939 5.11 44.82 31.51
CA ILE A 939 5.69 43.94 32.56
C ILE A 939 6.41 44.64 33.80
N PRO A 940 6.61 43.99 34.99
CA PRO A 940 5.68 44.17 36.14
C PRO A 940 6.26 44.17 37.63
N VAL A 941 5.36 44.30 38.65
CA VAL A 941 5.47 44.00 40.13
C VAL A 941 6.60 44.68 40.97
N SER A 942 6.57 44.83 42.31
CA SER A 942 5.69 44.39 43.44
C SER A 942 5.84 45.29 44.70
N GLY A 943 4.90 45.21 45.67
CA GLY A 943 5.08 45.74 47.05
C GLY A 943 3.76 46.14 47.77
N PHE A 944 3.58 45.73 49.04
CA PHE A 944 2.36 45.93 49.86
C PHE A 944 2.30 47.25 50.65
N ILE A 945 1.09 47.69 51.05
CA ILE A 945 0.67 47.97 52.45
C ILE A 945 -0.86 48.19 52.55
N ASP A 946 -1.38 48.14 53.78
CA ASP A 946 -2.75 47.83 54.24
C ASP A 946 -3.68 49.07 54.47
N GLY A 947 -5.01 48.86 54.40
CA GLY A 947 -6.02 49.66 55.16
C GLY A 947 -6.90 50.74 54.48
N ILE A 948 -8.23 50.45 54.42
CA ILE A 948 -9.41 51.35 54.60
C ILE A 948 -10.06 52.07 53.36
N THR A 949 -11.40 52.18 53.38
CA THR A 949 -12.38 52.59 52.32
C THR A 949 -13.05 53.99 52.59
N VAL A 950 -13.96 54.62 51.80
CA VAL A 950 -15.11 54.13 50.96
C VAL A 950 -15.28 54.89 49.61
N GLN A 951 -16.39 55.62 49.36
CA GLN A 951 -16.88 56.18 48.07
C GLN A 951 -17.92 57.34 48.31
N PRO A 952 -18.72 57.87 47.33
CA PRO A 952 -18.36 58.82 46.24
C PRO A 952 -19.42 59.96 45.98
N PHE A 953 -19.19 60.90 45.03
CA PHE A 953 -20.18 61.36 43.97
C PHE A 953 -19.59 62.41 42.97
N SER A 954 -20.34 62.79 41.91
CA SER A 954 -19.87 63.39 40.62
C SER A 954 -20.77 64.53 40.05
N MET A 955 -20.30 65.29 39.02
CA MET A 955 -21.10 66.12 38.08
C MET A 955 -20.36 66.42 36.73
N ASP A 956 -21.09 66.74 35.65
CA ASP A 956 -20.72 66.60 34.21
C ASP A 956 -20.40 67.90 33.37
N VAL A 957 -19.39 67.84 32.44
CA VAL A 957 -19.38 67.95 30.92
C VAL A 957 -20.38 68.91 30.17
N PRO A 958 -20.17 69.55 28.94
CA PRO A 958 -19.12 69.56 27.85
C PRO A 958 -18.74 70.98 27.17
N ILE A 959 -18.11 70.97 25.94
CA ILE A 959 -18.08 71.92 24.75
C ILE A 959 -17.25 73.27 24.72
N ASP A 960 -16.75 73.88 23.59
CA ASP A 960 -16.71 73.63 22.10
C ASP A 960 -15.66 74.50 21.25
N LEU A 961 -15.55 74.22 19.92
CA LEU A 961 -15.33 75.12 18.71
C LEU A 961 -14.00 75.24 17.86
N ASN A 962 -14.17 75.60 16.56
CA ASN A 962 -13.25 75.51 15.37
C ASN A 962 -13.32 76.74 14.39
N LEU A 963 -12.46 76.82 13.31
CA LEU A 963 -12.72 77.05 11.84
C LEU A 963 -11.68 77.87 10.97
N PHE A 964 -11.94 78.11 9.64
CA PHE A 964 -11.03 78.13 8.44
C PHE A 964 -11.30 79.25 7.34
N ILE A 965 -10.71 79.14 6.10
CA ILE A 965 -11.13 79.65 4.73
C ILE A 965 -10.63 81.08 4.29
N ASP A 966 -10.17 81.48 3.06
CA ASP A 966 -9.85 80.89 1.70
C ASP A 966 -8.84 81.78 0.85
N LEU A 967 -8.39 81.37 -0.37
CA LEU A 967 -7.91 82.25 -1.48
C LEU A 967 -8.06 81.67 -2.93
N PRO A 968 -8.44 82.48 -3.95
CA PRO A 968 -9.00 82.03 -5.25
C PRO A 968 -8.01 81.48 -6.31
N SER A 969 -8.58 80.97 -7.42
CA SER A 969 -7.93 80.46 -8.64
C SER A 969 -8.32 81.28 -9.89
N PRO A 970 -7.66 81.07 -11.05
CA PRO A 970 -6.34 80.49 -11.28
C PRO A 970 -5.29 81.53 -11.69
N ILE A 971 -4.00 81.21 -11.55
CA ILE A 971 -2.89 82.00 -12.11
C ILE A 971 -2.67 81.53 -13.56
N PRO A 972 -2.64 82.42 -14.58
CA PRO A 972 -2.55 81.99 -15.98
C PRO A 972 -1.14 81.58 -16.42
N ASN A 973 -1.07 80.56 -17.27
CA ASN A 973 0.17 79.95 -17.77
C ASN A 973 0.81 80.78 -18.90
N VAL A 974 2.13 80.63 -19.08
CA VAL A 974 2.89 81.27 -20.17
C VAL A 974 3.36 80.23 -21.18
N THR A 975 3.10 80.44 -22.47
CA THR A 975 3.47 79.54 -23.58
C THR A 975 4.36 80.26 -24.62
N ILE A 976 5.42 79.61 -25.10
CA ILE A 976 6.32 80.13 -26.14
C ILE A 976 6.41 79.12 -27.31
N PRO A 977 6.07 79.52 -28.56
CA PRO A 977 6.20 78.68 -29.75
C PRO A 977 7.59 78.81 -30.40
N LEU A 978 8.14 77.72 -30.97
CA LEU A 978 9.49 77.71 -31.58
C LEU A 978 9.56 77.26 -33.06
N GLY A 979 8.51 76.68 -33.63
CA GLY A 979 8.47 76.25 -35.04
C GLY A 979 8.18 74.74 -35.20
N ASP A 980 7.80 74.34 -36.41
CA ASP A 980 7.39 72.97 -36.80
C ASP A 980 6.36 72.25 -35.90
N GLY A 981 5.62 73.03 -35.10
CA GLY A 981 4.47 72.57 -34.32
C GLY A 981 4.71 72.41 -32.81
N GLU A 982 5.94 72.57 -32.33
CA GLU A 982 6.25 72.45 -30.90
C GLU A 982 6.32 73.79 -30.15
N SER A 983 5.86 73.76 -28.89
CA SER A 983 5.79 74.91 -27.99
C SER A 983 5.94 74.48 -26.53
N ILE A 984 6.48 75.35 -25.69
CA ILE A 984 6.74 75.07 -24.26
C ILE A 984 5.81 75.93 -23.40
N THR A 985 5.20 75.33 -22.37
CA THR A 985 4.31 76.01 -21.40
C THR A 985 4.79 75.79 -19.96
N VAL A 986 4.66 76.79 -19.09
CA VAL A 986 5.12 76.75 -17.68
C VAL A 986 4.00 77.12 -16.69
N GLU A 987 3.90 76.38 -15.58
CA GLU A 987 2.92 76.52 -14.47
C GLU A 987 3.58 76.88 -13.12
N ILE A 988 2.81 77.48 -12.18
CA ILE A 988 3.30 77.94 -10.86
C ILE A 988 2.36 77.48 -9.70
N PRO A 989 2.86 76.84 -8.61
CA PRO A 989 2.04 76.27 -7.51
C PRO A 989 1.81 77.19 -6.26
N LYS A 990 0.97 76.75 -5.29
CA LYS A 990 0.46 77.50 -4.09
C LYS A 990 0.53 76.65 -2.79
N ILE A 991 0.61 77.22 -1.56
CA ILE A 991 1.15 76.54 -0.32
C ILE A 991 0.45 76.87 1.06
N THR A 992 0.39 75.88 2.00
CA THR A 992 0.42 75.92 3.52
C THR A 992 -0.79 76.21 4.47
N ILE A 993 -0.86 75.52 5.65
CA ILE A 993 -1.42 75.90 7.01
C ILE A 993 -0.65 75.16 8.18
N ASN A 994 -0.74 75.61 9.46
CA ASN A 994 0.08 75.22 10.65
C ASN A 994 -0.67 74.82 11.97
N ARG A 995 0.06 74.06 12.84
CA ARG A 995 -0.01 73.89 14.34
C ARG A 995 -1.09 73.04 15.06
N PHE A 996 -0.64 72.30 16.09
CA PHE A 996 -1.39 71.47 17.07
C PHE A 996 -1.24 72.03 18.51
N ASP A 997 -2.16 71.72 19.42
CA ASP A 997 -2.09 72.03 20.87
C ASP A 997 -2.54 70.83 21.75
N LEU A 998 -2.04 70.72 22.98
CA LEU A 998 -2.20 69.56 23.88
C LEU A 998 -2.35 70.00 25.35
N THR A 999 -3.60 70.25 25.80
CA THR A 999 -3.92 70.46 27.22
C THR A 999 -5.22 69.73 27.59
N GLY A 1000 -5.20 68.86 28.63
CA GLY A 1000 -6.44 68.33 29.22
C GLY A 1000 -6.48 66.85 29.64
N PHE A 1001 -5.43 66.05 29.47
CA PHE A 1001 -5.43 64.65 29.92
C PHE A 1001 -5.27 64.54 31.45
N ASN A 1002 -6.31 64.12 32.17
CA ASN A 1002 -6.21 63.71 33.57
C ASN A 1002 -7.23 62.60 33.91
N VAL A 1003 -6.89 61.72 34.86
CA VAL A 1003 -7.57 60.43 35.09
C VAL A 1003 -8.20 60.37 36.47
N GLY A 1004 -9.48 60.01 36.55
CA GLY A 1004 -10.21 59.83 37.82
C GLY A 1004 -11.25 58.70 37.74
N ASN A 1005 -11.26 57.85 38.77
CA ASN A 1005 -12.14 56.69 39.02
C ASN A 1005 -13.66 57.02 38.86
N VAL A 1006 -14.59 56.12 38.53
CA VAL A 1006 -14.72 54.69 38.89
C VAL A 1006 -15.42 53.87 37.79
N GLY A 1007 -15.00 52.62 37.56
CA GLY A 1007 -15.93 51.52 37.25
C GLY A 1007 -15.89 50.88 35.85
N GLY A 1008 -15.02 49.88 35.68
CA GLY A 1008 -15.32 48.69 34.86
C GLY A 1008 -14.89 48.65 33.39
N ILE A 1009 -13.69 48.11 33.15
CA ILE A 1009 -13.26 47.33 31.95
C ILE A 1009 -13.22 48.08 30.57
N PRO A 1010 -12.46 47.62 29.54
CA PRO A 1010 -11.10 48.18 29.30
C PRO A 1010 -10.80 48.57 27.82
N PHE A 1011 -9.52 48.92 27.53
CA PHE A 1011 -8.86 49.01 26.18
C PHE A 1011 -9.09 50.30 25.36
N SER A 1012 -8.21 50.80 24.44
CA SER A 1012 -6.78 50.54 24.13
C SER A 1012 -6.22 51.59 23.11
N ARG A 1013 -4.90 51.87 23.17
CA ARG A 1013 -4.00 52.52 22.16
C ARG A 1013 -4.33 53.92 21.56
N MET A 1014 -3.28 54.64 21.12
CA MET A 1014 -3.32 55.95 20.43
C MET A 1014 -2.30 55.95 19.26
N HIS A 1015 -2.61 56.60 18.14
CA HIS A 1015 -1.79 56.68 16.92
C HIS A 1015 -1.82 58.11 16.33
N ILE A 1016 -0.71 58.62 15.80
CA ILE A 1016 -0.56 59.98 15.22
C ILE A 1016 0.41 59.94 14.02
N GLU A 1017 0.12 60.70 12.94
CA GLU A 1017 0.88 60.74 11.67
C GLU A 1017 0.85 62.16 11.04
N ILE A 1018 1.96 62.61 10.41
CA ILE A 1018 2.08 63.92 9.70
C ILE A 1018 3.07 63.81 8.51
N ILE A 1019 2.75 64.43 7.36
CA ILE A 1019 3.43 64.25 6.05
C ILE A 1019 3.55 65.60 5.29
N ASN A 1020 4.67 65.93 4.60
CA ASN A 1020 4.72 67.05 3.61
C ASN A 1020 5.95 67.10 2.64
N THR A 1021 5.82 67.78 1.48
CA THR A 1021 6.82 67.81 0.37
C THR A 1021 6.84 69.11 -0.47
N ILE A 1022 8.02 69.64 -0.86
CA ILE A 1022 8.18 70.64 -1.95
C ILE A 1022 9.46 70.35 -2.79
N GLY A 1023 9.38 70.39 -4.13
CA GLY A 1023 10.37 69.78 -5.07
C GLY A 1023 11.31 70.71 -5.89
N PRO A 1024 12.07 70.14 -6.85
CA PRO A 1024 13.15 70.80 -7.64
C PRO A 1024 12.74 71.44 -8.99
N VAL A 1025 13.62 72.27 -9.58
CA VAL A 1025 13.44 72.97 -10.89
C VAL A 1025 14.75 73.02 -11.70
N SER A 1026 14.69 72.75 -13.02
CA SER A 1026 15.84 72.79 -13.96
C SER A 1026 15.45 73.25 -15.38
N ILE A 1027 16.34 73.96 -16.10
CA ILE A 1027 16.09 74.51 -17.46
C ILE A 1027 17.28 74.24 -18.42
N PRO A 1028 17.10 73.53 -19.57
CA PRO A 1028 18.11 73.37 -20.63
C PRO A 1028 17.97 74.41 -21.77
N VAL A 1029 19.05 74.69 -22.54
CA VAL A 1029 19.07 75.81 -23.51
C VAL A 1029 19.39 75.45 -25.00
N LEU A 1030 20.28 74.49 -25.34
CA LEU A 1030 20.57 74.12 -26.76
C LEU A 1030 21.29 72.75 -26.93
N HIS A 1031 21.12 72.05 -28.08
CA HIS A 1031 21.82 70.79 -28.42
C HIS A 1031 22.08 70.58 -29.94
N ILE A 1032 23.22 69.94 -30.34
CA ILE A 1032 23.53 69.49 -31.72
C ILE A 1032 24.29 68.12 -31.74
N PRO A 1033 23.85 67.09 -32.52
CA PRO A 1033 24.40 65.72 -32.46
C PRO A 1033 25.46 65.33 -33.51
N ALA A 1034 26.20 64.23 -33.24
CA ALA A 1034 27.26 63.65 -34.07
C ALA A 1034 26.82 62.47 -34.99
N ALA A 1035 27.62 62.13 -36.02
CA ALA A 1035 27.34 61.05 -36.99
C ALA A 1035 28.57 60.16 -37.31
N PRO A 1036 28.40 58.88 -37.76
CA PRO A 1036 29.49 57.90 -37.83
C PRO A 1036 30.24 57.81 -39.18
N GLY A 1037 31.57 57.67 -39.14
CA GLY A 1037 32.44 57.29 -40.28
C GLY A 1037 33.43 58.37 -40.74
N PHE A 1038 34.43 58.02 -41.58
CA PHE A 1038 35.35 58.98 -42.20
C PHE A 1038 35.48 58.73 -43.71
N GLY A 1039 35.13 59.73 -44.52
CA GLY A 1039 35.25 59.65 -45.99
C GLY A 1039 34.31 58.66 -46.68
N ASN A 1040 33.25 58.21 -46.00
CA ASN A 1040 32.22 57.34 -46.60
C ASN A 1040 31.25 58.17 -47.45
N SER A 1041 30.94 57.69 -48.65
CA SER A 1041 29.95 58.29 -49.57
C SER A 1041 28.73 57.39 -49.65
N THR A 1042 27.96 57.33 -48.54
CA THR A 1042 26.84 56.40 -48.39
C THR A 1042 25.55 57.06 -47.90
N ALA A 1043 24.40 56.60 -48.41
CA ALA A 1043 23.09 57.19 -48.10
C ALA A 1043 22.58 56.91 -46.66
N GLY A 1044 23.00 55.78 -46.05
CA GLY A 1044 22.82 55.49 -44.63
C GLY A 1044 24.15 55.49 -43.86
N PRO A 1045 24.15 55.65 -42.53
CA PRO A 1045 25.37 55.67 -41.72
C PRO A 1045 26.16 54.37 -41.86
N SER A 1046 27.48 54.49 -42.05
CA SER A 1046 28.41 53.39 -42.27
C SER A 1046 29.71 53.66 -41.51
N SER A 1047 30.28 52.64 -40.87
CA SER A 1047 31.55 52.75 -40.15
C SER A 1047 32.74 52.34 -41.03
N GLY A 1048 33.94 52.82 -40.71
CA GLY A 1048 35.14 52.61 -41.52
C GLY A 1048 35.39 53.71 -42.56
N PHE A 1049 36.13 53.37 -43.62
CA PHE A 1049 36.77 54.33 -44.54
C PHE A 1049 36.45 54.07 -46.03
N PHE A 1050 36.15 55.13 -46.77
CA PHE A 1050 35.98 55.12 -48.23
C PHE A 1050 34.98 54.09 -48.79
N ASN A 1051 33.93 53.75 -48.02
CA ASN A 1051 32.85 52.89 -48.52
C ASN A 1051 31.90 53.71 -49.41
N THR A 1052 31.36 53.09 -50.45
CA THR A 1052 30.48 53.73 -51.44
C THR A 1052 29.21 52.90 -51.67
N GLY A 1053 28.08 53.57 -51.95
CA GLY A 1053 26.78 52.90 -52.20
C GLY A 1053 25.71 53.23 -51.16
N ALA A 1054 24.76 52.33 -50.93
CA ALA A 1054 23.59 52.64 -50.10
C ALA A 1054 23.88 52.72 -48.59
N GLY A 1055 25.01 52.20 -48.11
CA GLY A 1055 25.46 52.33 -46.72
C GLY A 1055 25.08 51.16 -45.81
N THR A 1056 25.07 51.39 -44.49
CA THR A 1056 24.94 50.31 -43.48
C THR A 1056 25.98 49.20 -43.70
N GLY A 1057 27.21 49.56 -44.03
CA GLY A 1057 28.36 48.64 -44.14
C GLY A 1057 29.48 49.01 -43.17
N SER A 1058 30.45 48.11 -43.01
CA SER A 1058 31.66 48.33 -42.19
C SER A 1058 32.92 47.80 -42.89
N GLY A 1059 33.99 48.59 -42.91
CA GLY A 1059 35.27 48.17 -43.51
C GLY A 1059 35.88 49.22 -44.43
N PHE A 1060 36.58 48.76 -45.49
CA PHE A 1060 37.40 49.62 -46.35
C PHE A 1060 37.15 49.34 -47.83
N GLY A 1061 36.80 50.38 -48.59
CA GLY A 1061 36.68 50.31 -50.06
C GLY A 1061 35.60 49.35 -50.58
N ASN A 1062 34.58 49.03 -49.79
CA ASN A 1062 33.44 48.22 -50.25
C ASN A 1062 32.47 49.06 -51.08
N SER A 1063 31.81 48.40 -52.04
CA SER A 1063 30.80 49.00 -52.90
C SER A 1063 29.47 48.25 -52.75
N GLY A 1064 28.57 48.72 -51.86
CA GLY A 1064 27.25 48.10 -51.65
C GLY A 1064 26.58 48.45 -50.31
N ARG A 1065 25.79 47.52 -49.75
CA ARG A 1065 24.96 47.69 -48.54
C ARG A 1065 25.03 46.45 -47.64
N PHE A 1066 25.04 46.56 -46.32
CA PHE A 1066 25.14 45.40 -45.39
C PHE A 1066 26.31 44.45 -45.73
N ILE A 1067 27.48 45.05 -45.95
CA ILE A 1067 28.73 44.36 -46.31
C ILE A 1067 29.74 44.64 -45.23
N SER A 1068 30.49 43.60 -44.86
CA SER A 1068 31.64 43.71 -43.98
C SER A 1068 32.88 43.10 -44.65
N GLY A 1069 33.99 43.83 -44.66
CA GLY A 1069 35.24 43.37 -45.26
C GLY A 1069 35.92 44.39 -46.15
N PHE A 1070 36.53 43.93 -47.24
CA PHE A 1070 37.43 44.72 -48.09
C PHE A 1070 37.16 44.48 -49.57
N PHE A 1071 37.05 45.56 -50.36
CA PHE A 1071 36.87 45.52 -51.82
C PHE A 1071 35.77 44.56 -52.31
N ASN A 1072 34.76 44.30 -51.47
CA ASN A 1072 33.61 43.52 -51.86
C ASN A 1072 32.84 44.27 -52.93
N GLN A 1073 32.80 43.68 -54.11
CA GLN A 1073 31.83 44.03 -55.14
C GLN A 1073 30.71 42.99 -55.10
N GLY A 1074 29.73 43.29 -54.26
CA GLY A 1074 28.52 42.51 -54.02
C GLY A 1074 27.53 43.45 -53.33
N ASN A 1075 26.22 43.15 -53.37
CA ASN A 1075 25.22 44.16 -52.97
C ASN A 1075 24.64 43.98 -51.55
N LEU A 1076 24.69 42.77 -50.97
CA LEU A 1076 24.22 42.46 -49.61
C LEU A 1076 24.93 41.23 -49.03
N PHE A 1077 25.19 41.24 -47.72
CA PHE A 1077 25.64 40.11 -46.89
C PHE A 1077 26.87 39.35 -47.39
N ALA A 1078 27.71 40.00 -48.20
CA ALA A 1078 29.10 39.62 -48.33
C ALA A 1078 29.84 40.04 -47.06
N SER A 1079 30.02 39.10 -46.13
CA SER A 1079 31.21 39.09 -45.29
C SER A 1079 32.31 38.40 -46.07
N GLY A 1080 33.33 39.14 -46.53
CA GLY A 1080 34.32 38.54 -47.42
C GLY A 1080 35.21 39.54 -48.16
N TYR A 1081 35.59 39.16 -49.38
CA TYR A 1081 36.46 39.92 -50.27
C TYR A 1081 36.14 39.59 -51.75
N GLN A 1082 35.87 40.60 -52.59
CA GLN A 1082 35.57 40.54 -54.05
C GLN A 1082 34.58 39.46 -54.56
N ASN A 1083 34.01 38.65 -53.66
CA ASN A 1083 33.45 37.30 -53.75
C ASN A 1083 33.97 36.28 -54.79
N THR A 1084 34.89 36.70 -55.66
CA THR A 1084 36.12 35.92 -55.92
C THR A 1084 36.83 35.72 -54.58
N GLY A 1085 36.65 34.56 -53.95
CA GLY A 1085 37.12 34.29 -52.59
C GLY A 1085 36.77 32.89 -52.09
N SER A 1086 37.43 32.46 -51.02
CA SER A 1086 37.26 31.15 -50.37
C SER A 1086 36.65 31.30 -48.98
N LEU A 1087 35.90 30.28 -48.55
CA LEU A 1087 34.86 30.35 -47.50
C LEU A 1087 33.86 31.49 -47.72
N THR A 1088 33.63 31.83 -48.99
CA THR A 1088 32.48 32.60 -49.43
C THR A 1088 31.23 31.77 -49.21
N SER A 1089 30.42 32.18 -48.23
CA SER A 1089 28.98 32.07 -48.40
C SER A 1089 28.48 33.33 -49.09
N GLY A 1090 27.83 33.14 -50.24
CA GLY A 1090 27.66 34.22 -51.21
C GLY A 1090 27.45 33.73 -52.62
N LEU A 1091 27.74 34.59 -53.59
CA LEU A 1091 27.39 34.42 -55.00
C LEU A 1091 28.45 35.07 -55.89
N GLY A 1092 28.69 34.49 -57.07
CA GLY A 1092 29.84 34.87 -57.92
C GLY A 1092 31.15 34.22 -57.45
N ASN A 1093 31.05 33.02 -56.88
CA ASN A 1093 32.11 32.40 -56.11
C ASN A 1093 33.12 31.64 -57.01
N LEU A 1094 34.18 32.34 -57.40
CA LEU A 1094 35.39 31.71 -57.93
C LEU A 1094 36.32 31.39 -56.75
N GLY A 1095 36.41 30.12 -56.35
CA GLY A 1095 37.05 29.75 -55.08
C GLY A 1095 37.13 28.25 -54.78
N SER A 1096 37.83 27.90 -53.69
CA SER A 1096 38.19 26.51 -53.34
C SER A 1096 37.32 25.85 -52.27
N THR A 1097 36.91 26.56 -51.21
CA THR A 1097 35.89 26.04 -50.27
C THR A 1097 34.73 27.00 -50.31
N VAL A 1098 33.59 26.57 -50.83
CA VAL A 1098 32.53 27.48 -51.24
C VAL A 1098 31.19 26.88 -50.87
N THR A 1099 30.33 27.67 -50.24
CA THR A 1099 28.95 27.24 -49.98
C THR A 1099 27.94 28.29 -50.41
N GLY A 1100 27.06 27.92 -51.34
CA GLY A 1100 26.25 28.90 -52.07
C GLY A 1100 25.97 28.44 -53.50
N PHE A 1101 25.97 29.38 -54.44
CA PHE A 1101 25.51 29.17 -55.81
C PHE A 1101 26.52 29.64 -56.86
N PHE A 1102 26.58 28.89 -57.97
CA PHE A 1102 27.50 29.11 -59.11
C PHE A 1102 28.97 29.06 -58.67
N ASN A 1103 29.31 27.94 -58.05
CA ASN A 1103 30.60 27.73 -57.40
C ASN A 1103 31.54 27.07 -58.42
N SER A 1104 32.53 27.84 -58.90
CA SER A 1104 33.50 27.35 -59.88
C SER A 1104 34.85 27.10 -59.20
N GLY A 1105 35.21 25.83 -59.07
CA GLY A 1105 36.48 25.40 -58.49
C GLY A 1105 37.63 25.56 -59.48
N THR A 1106 38.64 26.36 -59.12
CA THR A 1106 39.85 26.55 -59.93
C THR A 1106 40.74 25.31 -59.90
N THR A 1107 41.05 24.72 -61.05
CA THR A 1107 41.74 23.42 -61.17
C THR A 1107 43.22 23.47 -60.78
N GLY A 1108 43.60 22.79 -59.69
CA GLY A 1108 45.00 22.46 -59.39
C GLY A 1108 45.36 22.39 -57.91
N LEU A 1109 45.71 21.19 -57.43
CA LEU A 1109 46.51 20.94 -56.21
C LEU A 1109 45.94 21.34 -54.83
N ALA A 1110 44.62 21.30 -54.62
CA ALA A 1110 44.01 20.99 -53.31
C ALA A 1110 42.56 20.54 -53.48
N SER A 1111 42.03 19.80 -52.51
CA SER A 1111 40.60 19.45 -52.48
C SER A 1111 39.75 20.70 -52.29
N ALA A 1112 38.84 20.95 -53.23
CA ALA A 1112 37.76 21.89 -53.01
C ALA A 1112 36.67 21.23 -52.16
N PHE A 1113 36.09 21.91 -51.17
CA PHE A 1113 34.83 21.45 -50.55
C PHE A 1113 33.72 22.40 -51.02
N VAL A 1114 32.97 21.95 -52.03
CA VAL A 1114 31.95 22.78 -52.67
C VAL A 1114 30.57 22.26 -52.28
N SER A 1115 29.87 23.02 -51.43
CA SER A 1115 28.63 22.59 -50.79
C SER A 1115 27.47 23.53 -51.11
N GLY A 1116 26.55 23.13 -51.97
CA GLY A 1116 25.55 24.04 -52.53
C GLY A 1116 24.99 23.57 -53.87
N ILE A 1117 24.63 24.50 -54.75
CA ILE A 1117 23.93 24.18 -56.00
C ILE A 1117 24.62 24.80 -57.22
N GLY A 1118 24.76 24.00 -58.29
CA GLY A 1118 25.45 24.41 -59.52
C GLY A 1118 26.97 24.39 -59.35
N ASN A 1119 27.49 23.26 -58.88
CA ASN A 1119 28.89 23.11 -58.47
C ASN A 1119 29.72 22.48 -59.59
N VAL A 1120 30.84 23.11 -59.96
CA VAL A 1120 31.82 22.55 -60.91
C VAL A 1120 33.17 22.41 -60.20
N GLY A 1121 33.61 21.17 -59.92
CA GLY A 1121 34.80 20.94 -59.07
C GLY A 1121 35.04 19.49 -58.63
N SER A 1122 35.42 19.30 -57.36
CA SER A 1122 35.64 17.99 -56.71
C SER A 1122 35.14 18.04 -55.26
N ARG A 1123 34.91 16.87 -54.62
CA ARG A 1123 34.36 16.72 -53.24
C ARG A 1123 33.12 17.60 -53.00
N LEU A 1124 32.04 17.18 -53.64
CA LEU A 1124 30.82 17.96 -53.84
C LEU A 1124 29.68 17.50 -52.92
N ALA A 1125 29.09 18.41 -52.13
CA ALA A 1125 27.98 18.10 -51.22
C ALA A 1125 26.75 18.99 -51.49
N GLY A 1126 25.75 18.48 -52.21
CA GLY A 1126 24.58 19.28 -52.57
C GLY A 1126 23.86 18.76 -53.82
N PHE A 1127 23.31 19.65 -54.63
CA PHE A 1127 22.47 19.31 -55.80
C PHE A 1127 23.02 19.93 -57.09
N LEU A 1128 22.82 19.25 -58.23
CA LEU A 1128 23.34 19.64 -59.56
C LEU A 1128 24.86 19.84 -59.56
N LEU A 1129 25.57 18.72 -59.70
CA LEU A 1129 27.01 18.57 -59.47
C LEU A 1129 27.71 18.13 -60.77
N SER A 1130 28.87 18.73 -61.08
CA SER A 1130 29.71 18.30 -62.21
C SER A 1130 31.19 18.24 -61.81
N GLY A 1131 31.78 17.04 -61.87
CA GLY A 1131 33.20 16.82 -61.58
C GLY A 1131 33.49 15.54 -60.79
N THR A 1132 34.74 15.37 -60.34
CA THR A 1132 35.26 14.08 -59.86
C THR A 1132 35.36 13.99 -58.34
N GLY A 1133 34.75 12.94 -57.76
CA GLY A 1133 34.80 12.63 -56.33
C GLY A 1133 33.56 13.13 -55.58
N GLN A 1134 32.63 12.22 -55.33
CA GLN A 1134 31.55 12.35 -54.34
C GLN A 1134 32.09 12.01 -52.96
#